data_AF-A0A1B2DHL7-F1
#
_entry.id   AF-A0A1B2DHL7-F1
#
_cell.length_a   1.000
_cell.length_b   1.000
_cell.length_c   1.000
_cell.angle_alpha   90.00
_cell.angle_beta   90.00
_cell.angle_gamma   90.00
#
_symmetry.space_group_name_H-M   'P 1'
#
loop_
_entity.id
_entity.type
_entity.pdbx_description
1 polymer ?
#
loop_
_entity_poly.entity_id
_entity_poly.type
_entity_poly.pdbx_seq_one_letter_code
_entity_poly.pdbx_strand_id
1 'polypeptide(L)'
;MKKMLLSLLLMSLLLTGCMSDAANGFNSSIKLLKYAWQTPEKFSVQQLKQKYGETSNKPIMPLYNVAKDMKFDFHFQSDLTQLDNLKREETITVHTDRQALPSSQMASFNRVTPVEGNQSIITVEPLDSGVLPLPSASSSDPLGWGNAPIYYLRIDYDMASTTPQKLEKPLIIPFTVKSKLPVPNLTYEISEDGRLKLLWDKITGVSEYKVYQTFPKARKTDGTTSAPGKKSAFYLETPVLIERVKGTELEDFGDTTYDQLEMDTGESFTLAQNTGVKGNFYVTAVSNGKESNFSAPVVTADLSSQLPTEVTDEYEGELFGNTYEYVDDLPYSVEVKHTDGSISFKDIVYETDALVLEPSSPLRIPYSIKGTALTGVVWVEDVTPEDIDYVASWYEDEDEQADNTANTGYVQPENTTYFIPDANVPTIISRYTKAASTTDNLIDRQIENTRLVVAKGDKAKVPTDKLLEKLHISADSALEEYLARNLMTGEEDISLMSFPEAQNTEVLIDVVEKVMYQNPYIIGLASYGYDYRTLSLYVSYENPVKEMRAKQREIMQEAERIIAATITPEMNDEEKRLAIYDYLNDTTVYDDDALDNAYKYDFRKVDPEFYDAYSTYGIMVNKLGVCMSYAYTYKLLNELAGVETIVVTGYLDGVPHAWNKVKIGEEWLNVDPTNNATNSDVPYMLYNANDATAINEEYVEDVSYWLDDELDQYTGDSNKYDYYVKNGLEVTSNKQYRMELTKLVQSGQDQIILRLSPEVDYSEMLDDTWDIVWEEVPDQYDDAELFYMGSYVLLEL
;
A
#
# COMPACT_ATOMS: atom_id res chain seq x y z
N MET A 1 -53.92 40.00 6.32
CA MET A 1 -54.90 39.96 5.21
C MET A 1 -54.38 38.99 4.16
N LYS A 2 -54.93 37.77 4.14
CA LYS A 2 -55.67 37.19 3.01
C LYS A 2 -54.91 37.13 1.67
N LYS A 3 -54.63 35.88 1.27
CA LYS A 3 -54.49 35.42 -0.13
C LYS A 3 -55.51 36.12 -1.04
N MET A 4 -55.04 36.69 -2.15
CA MET A 4 -55.73 36.73 -3.46
C MET A 4 -54.85 37.51 -4.44
N LEU A 5 -54.43 36.83 -5.51
CA LEU A 5 -54.49 37.26 -6.92
C LEU A 5 -53.42 36.50 -7.73
N LEU A 6 -53.78 35.27 -8.07
CA LEU A 6 -53.51 34.73 -9.39
C LEU A 6 -54.43 35.46 -10.38
N SER A 7 -54.04 35.46 -11.67
CA SER A 7 -54.83 35.88 -12.84
C SER A 7 -54.55 37.29 -13.37
N LEU A 8 -53.56 37.43 -14.25
CA LEU A 8 -53.66 38.19 -15.51
C LEU A 8 -52.38 38.01 -16.35
N LEU A 9 -52.44 37.06 -17.28
CA LEU A 9 -52.16 37.18 -18.72
C LEU A 9 -51.60 35.87 -19.29
N LEU A 10 -52.52 35.00 -19.69
CA LEU A 10 -52.35 34.16 -20.87
C LEU A 10 -52.85 34.96 -22.08
N MET A 11 -52.29 34.67 -23.26
CA MET A 11 -52.66 35.13 -24.61
C MET A 11 -51.99 36.40 -25.14
N SER A 12 -50.81 36.20 -25.71
CA SER A 12 -50.52 36.66 -27.08
C SER A 12 -49.54 35.68 -27.73
N LEU A 13 -50.08 34.74 -28.50
CA LEU A 13 -49.33 33.78 -29.31
C LEU A 13 -49.60 34.11 -30.79
N LEU A 14 -48.51 34.05 -31.59
CA LEU A 14 -48.41 33.82 -33.04
C LEU A 14 -48.51 35.05 -33.97
N LEU A 15 -47.40 35.40 -34.63
CA LEU A 15 -47.09 34.99 -36.02
C LEU A 15 -45.72 35.49 -36.53
N THR A 16 -44.90 34.53 -36.96
CA THR A 16 -43.95 34.49 -38.10
C THR A 16 -42.80 35.50 -38.28
N GLY A 17 -41.58 34.95 -38.42
CA GLY A 17 -40.47 35.57 -39.15
C GLY A 17 -39.13 34.89 -38.90
N CYS A 18 -38.68 34.06 -39.83
CA CYS A 18 -37.40 33.33 -39.84
C CYS A 18 -36.18 34.25 -39.62
N MET A 19 -35.14 33.75 -38.94
CA MET A 19 -33.77 33.59 -39.48
C MET A 19 -32.78 33.09 -38.41
N SER A 20 -32.01 32.08 -38.85
CA SER A 20 -30.65 31.66 -38.48
C SER A 20 -30.34 31.14 -37.07
N ASP A 21 -30.13 29.82 -37.06
CA ASP A 21 -29.25 29.00 -36.24
C ASP A 21 -27.93 29.66 -35.80
N ALA A 22 -27.63 29.56 -34.50
CA ALA A 22 -26.31 29.37 -33.88
C ALA A 22 -26.36 29.77 -32.39
N ALA A 23 -27.06 29.00 -31.55
CA ALA A 23 -26.92 29.01 -30.08
C ALA A 23 -27.97 28.07 -29.45
N ASN A 24 -27.75 26.75 -29.49
CA ASN A 24 -28.52 25.81 -28.67
C ASN A 24 -27.71 24.53 -28.43
N GLY A 25 -26.63 24.67 -27.66
CA GLY A 25 -25.93 23.56 -27.00
C GLY A 25 -25.76 23.76 -25.49
N PHE A 26 -26.11 24.93 -24.94
CA PHE A 26 -25.72 25.33 -23.58
C PHE A 26 -26.90 25.62 -22.64
N ASN A 27 -28.13 25.25 -23.02
CA ASN A 27 -29.35 25.63 -22.28
C ASN A 27 -30.16 24.46 -21.69
N SER A 28 -29.62 23.23 -21.75
CA SER A 28 -30.12 22.07 -20.99
C SER A 28 -29.50 21.98 -19.58
N SER A 29 -28.37 22.63 -19.32
CA SER A 29 -27.64 22.60 -18.04
C SER A 29 -28.07 23.68 -17.03
N ILE A 30 -28.87 24.68 -17.44
CA ILE A 30 -29.33 25.76 -16.53
C ILE A 30 -30.73 25.47 -15.93
N LYS A 31 -31.38 24.37 -16.33
CA LYS A 31 -32.66 23.94 -15.75
C LYS A 31 -32.56 23.09 -14.47
N LEU A 32 -31.36 22.85 -13.95
CA LEU A 32 -31.15 22.24 -12.63
C LEU A 32 -30.89 23.25 -11.49
N LEU A 33 -30.79 24.56 -11.76
CA LEU A 33 -30.43 25.58 -10.76
C LEU A 33 -31.61 26.24 -10.02
N LYS A 34 -32.79 25.60 -10.01
CA LYS A 34 -33.93 26.00 -9.16
C LYS A 34 -34.63 24.80 -8.54
N TYR A 35 -33.89 23.94 -7.84
CA TYR A 35 -34.48 23.16 -6.77
C TYR A 35 -34.41 23.95 -5.47
N ALA A 36 -35.56 24.02 -4.82
CA ALA A 36 -35.78 24.77 -3.60
C ALA A 36 -34.83 24.31 -2.49
N TRP A 37 -34.18 25.28 -1.86
CA TRP A 37 -33.34 25.16 -0.68
C TRP A 37 -34.11 24.49 0.47
N GLN A 38 -34.04 23.16 0.53
CA GLN A 38 -34.34 22.40 1.74
C GLN A 38 -33.02 22.24 2.50
N THR A 39 -33.06 22.45 3.81
CA THR A 39 -32.00 21.99 4.72
C THR A 39 -31.65 20.53 4.39
N PRO A 40 -30.36 20.14 4.31
CA PRO A 40 -29.96 18.75 4.11
C PRO A 40 -30.80 17.84 5.02
N GLU A 41 -31.51 16.89 4.43
CA GLU A 41 -32.30 15.94 5.21
C GLU A 41 -31.30 15.14 6.05
N LYS A 42 -31.38 15.27 7.37
CA LYS A 42 -30.51 14.52 8.29
C LYS A 42 -30.76 13.04 8.05
N PHE A 43 -29.83 12.33 7.43
CA PHE A 43 -29.94 10.89 7.20
C PHE A 43 -29.13 10.09 8.22
N SER A 44 -29.65 8.93 8.61
CA SER A 44 -29.03 8.05 9.61
C SER A 44 -28.10 7.03 8.97
N VAL A 45 -27.25 6.39 9.78
CA VAL A 45 -26.40 5.27 9.32
C VAL A 45 -27.25 4.13 8.73
N GLN A 46 -28.47 3.90 9.26
CA GLN A 46 -29.41 2.95 8.67
C GLN A 46 -29.78 3.29 7.22
N GLN A 47 -30.03 4.57 6.92
CA GLN A 47 -30.35 5.01 5.56
C GLN A 47 -29.14 4.93 4.64
N LEU A 48 -27.93 5.13 5.17
CA LEU A 48 -26.69 4.91 4.43
C LEU A 48 -26.53 3.43 4.04
N LYS A 49 -26.72 2.50 4.98
CA LYS A 49 -26.72 1.06 4.67
C LYS A 49 -27.78 0.67 3.64
N GLN A 50 -28.96 1.30 3.68
CA GLN A 50 -30.00 1.10 2.67
C GLN A 50 -29.55 1.54 1.27
N LYS A 51 -28.77 2.63 1.16
CA LYS A 51 -28.19 3.11 -0.11
C LYS A 51 -27.33 2.03 -0.78
N TYR A 52 -26.54 1.30 0.02
CA TYR A 52 -25.64 0.23 -0.46
C TYR A 52 -26.26 -1.17 -0.45
N GLY A 53 -27.54 -1.32 -0.08
CA GLY A 53 -28.20 -2.63 -0.02
C GLY A 53 -27.77 -3.51 1.17
N GLU A 54 -27.05 -2.98 2.15
CA GLU A 54 -26.45 -3.69 3.29
C GLU A 54 -27.41 -3.87 4.48
N THR A 55 -28.71 -4.06 4.22
CA THR A 55 -29.72 -4.22 5.29
C THR A 55 -30.06 -5.67 5.64
N SER A 56 -29.65 -6.61 4.79
CA SER A 56 -29.97 -8.04 4.92
C SER A 56 -28.89 -8.82 5.66
N ASN A 57 -27.62 -8.42 5.53
CA ASN A 57 -26.51 -9.08 6.20
C ASN A 57 -26.51 -8.73 7.70
N LYS A 58 -26.34 -9.74 8.56
CA LYS A 58 -26.34 -9.57 10.02
C LYS A 58 -25.00 -10.02 10.58
N PRO A 59 -23.93 -9.23 10.38
CA PRO A 59 -22.63 -9.57 10.96
C PRO A 59 -22.74 -9.61 12.48
N ILE A 60 -21.94 -10.45 13.11
CA ILE A 60 -21.88 -10.62 14.56
C ILE A 60 -20.59 -9.97 15.04
N MET A 61 -20.68 -9.12 16.07
CA MET A 61 -19.50 -8.45 16.63
C MET A 61 -18.44 -9.47 17.10
N PRO A 62 -17.14 -9.11 17.05
CA PRO A 62 -16.07 -9.97 17.52
C PRO A 62 -16.16 -10.39 19.00
N LEU A 63 -15.56 -11.53 19.34
CA LEU A 63 -15.41 -12.05 20.70
C LEU A 63 -13.97 -11.89 21.18
N TYR A 64 -13.70 -10.87 22.00
CA TYR A 64 -12.33 -10.60 22.45
C TYR A 64 -11.90 -11.45 23.66
N ASN A 65 -10.62 -11.76 23.79
CA ASN A 65 -10.06 -12.35 25.01
C ASN A 65 -10.86 -13.53 25.58
N VAL A 66 -11.31 -14.46 24.73
CA VAL A 66 -11.97 -15.69 25.18
C VAL A 66 -11.01 -16.55 26.00
N ALA A 67 -11.54 -17.45 26.84
CA ALA A 67 -10.70 -18.42 27.51
C ALA A 67 -9.98 -19.34 26.50
N LYS A 68 -8.77 -19.80 26.85
CA LYS A 68 -7.96 -20.64 25.95
C LYS A 68 -8.67 -21.93 25.51
N ASP A 69 -9.51 -22.49 26.37
CA ASP A 69 -10.31 -23.70 26.19
C ASP A 69 -11.80 -23.41 25.86
N MET A 70 -12.10 -22.18 25.40
CA MET A 70 -13.48 -21.75 25.14
C MET A 70 -14.18 -22.70 24.17
N LYS A 71 -15.41 -23.07 24.51
CA LYS A 71 -16.33 -23.83 23.66
C LYS A 71 -17.41 -22.90 23.15
N PHE A 72 -17.71 -22.97 21.86
CA PHE A 72 -18.74 -22.16 21.24
C PHE A 72 -19.92 -23.06 20.91
N ASP A 73 -21.05 -22.88 21.60
CA ASP A 73 -22.29 -23.57 21.20
C ASP A 73 -23.14 -22.65 20.30
N PHE A 74 -23.43 -23.14 19.11
CA PHE A 74 -24.27 -22.47 18.11
C PHE A 74 -25.63 -23.16 18.05
N HIS A 75 -26.70 -22.41 18.32
CA HIS A 75 -28.07 -22.91 18.29
C HIS A 75 -28.72 -22.72 16.91
N PHE A 76 -29.07 -23.84 16.26
CA PHE A 76 -29.79 -23.86 15.00
C PHE A 76 -31.26 -24.19 15.21
N GLN A 77 -32.13 -23.43 14.54
CA GLN A 77 -33.58 -23.70 14.50
C GLN A 77 -33.95 -24.90 13.61
N SER A 78 -32.96 -25.52 12.95
CA SER A 78 -33.10 -26.70 12.10
C SER A 78 -32.41 -27.93 12.67
N ASP A 79 -32.90 -29.11 12.30
CA ASP A 79 -32.26 -30.40 12.58
C ASP A 79 -31.14 -30.66 11.56
N LEU A 80 -29.90 -30.46 12.00
CA LEU A 80 -28.72 -30.66 11.17
C LEU A 80 -28.31 -32.13 11.05
N THR A 81 -28.90 -33.05 11.81
CA THR A 81 -28.61 -34.49 11.68
C THR A 81 -29.04 -35.05 10.32
N GLN A 82 -29.89 -34.33 9.60
CA GLN A 82 -30.36 -34.62 8.25
C GLN A 82 -29.29 -34.36 7.17
N LEU A 83 -28.27 -33.56 7.48
CA LEU A 83 -27.11 -33.37 6.61
C LEU A 83 -26.21 -34.61 6.67
N ASP A 84 -25.52 -34.93 5.57
CA ASP A 84 -24.48 -35.96 5.60
C ASP A 84 -23.30 -35.54 6.52
N ASN A 85 -22.49 -36.51 6.95
CA ASN A 85 -21.45 -36.26 7.95
C ASN A 85 -20.44 -35.18 7.53
N LEU A 86 -20.03 -35.17 6.25
CA LEU A 86 -19.06 -34.22 5.72
C LEU A 86 -19.61 -32.79 5.76
N LYS A 87 -20.86 -32.59 5.32
CA LYS A 87 -21.53 -31.28 5.39
C LYS A 87 -21.73 -30.78 6.82
N ARG A 88 -21.89 -31.68 7.79
CA ARG A 88 -21.98 -31.29 9.21
C ARG A 88 -20.64 -30.77 9.74
N GLU A 89 -19.52 -31.36 9.31
CA GLU A 89 -18.18 -30.89 9.67
C GLU A 89 -17.88 -29.52 9.03
N GLU A 90 -18.34 -29.29 7.80
CA GLU A 90 -18.21 -28.02 7.06
C GLU A 90 -19.23 -26.95 7.47
N THR A 91 -20.14 -27.23 8.40
CA THR A 91 -21.17 -26.25 8.79
C THR A 91 -20.57 -25.06 9.53
N ILE A 92 -19.58 -25.32 10.38
CA ILE A 92 -18.81 -24.30 11.09
C ILE A 92 -17.34 -24.69 11.04
N THR A 93 -16.49 -23.79 10.55
CA THR A 93 -15.04 -24.00 10.52
C THR A 93 -14.32 -22.89 11.27
N VAL A 94 -13.09 -23.16 11.69
CA VAL A 94 -12.25 -22.19 12.40
C VAL A 94 -11.05 -21.88 11.54
N HIS A 95 -10.74 -20.60 11.39
CA HIS A 95 -9.67 -20.11 10.53
C HIS A 95 -8.76 -19.14 11.28
N THR A 96 -7.54 -18.98 10.77
CA THR A 96 -6.55 -18.01 11.28
C THR A 96 -6.40 -16.79 10.40
N ASP A 97 -7.25 -16.69 9.38
CA ASP A 97 -7.27 -15.62 8.38
C ASP A 97 -8.69 -15.14 8.10
N ARG A 98 -8.85 -13.83 7.82
CA ARG A 98 -10.15 -13.16 7.68
C ARG A 98 -10.98 -13.66 6.51
N GLN A 99 -10.34 -14.07 5.40
CA GLN A 99 -11.06 -14.58 4.23
C GLN A 99 -11.71 -15.94 4.52
N ALA A 100 -11.23 -16.63 5.57
CA ALA A 100 -11.68 -17.96 5.94
C ALA A 100 -11.67 -18.95 4.76
N LEU A 101 -10.60 -18.88 3.95
CA LEU A 101 -10.33 -19.83 2.88
C LEU A 101 -9.93 -21.20 3.44
N PRO A 102 -10.06 -22.29 2.66
CA PRO A 102 -9.61 -23.62 3.09
C PRO A 102 -8.13 -23.69 3.50
N SER A 103 -7.27 -22.82 2.95
CA SER A 103 -5.84 -22.74 3.29
C SER A 103 -5.58 -22.26 4.72
N SER A 104 -6.51 -21.50 5.31
CA SER A 104 -6.41 -20.96 6.66
C SER A 104 -7.20 -21.75 7.70
N GLN A 105 -7.89 -22.81 7.28
CA GLN A 105 -8.69 -23.63 8.18
C GLN A 105 -7.80 -24.43 9.15
N MET A 106 -8.08 -24.28 10.44
CA MET A 106 -7.47 -25.08 11.49
C MET A 106 -8.40 -26.21 11.95
N ALA A 107 -7.82 -27.23 12.60
CA ALA A 107 -8.58 -28.34 13.13
C ALA A 107 -9.41 -27.92 14.36
N SER A 108 -10.69 -28.29 14.38
CA SER A 108 -11.60 -28.13 15.52
C SER A 108 -12.46 -29.39 15.69
N PHE A 109 -12.97 -29.60 16.89
CA PHE A 109 -13.96 -30.64 17.15
C PHE A 109 -15.37 -30.03 17.12
N ASN A 110 -16.20 -30.53 16.21
CA ASN A 110 -17.57 -30.06 16.02
C ASN A 110 -18.55 -31.15 16.46
N ARG A 111 -19.20 -30.97 17.62
CA ARG A 111 -20.21 -31.90 18.13
C ARG A 111 -21.62 -31.42 17.87
N VAL A 112 -22.34 -32.15 17.03
CA VAL A 112 -23.77 -31.90 16.77
C VAL A 112 -24.63 -32.62 17.80
N THR A 113 -25.45 -31.87 18.54
CA THR A 113 -26.39 -32.40 19.54
C THR A 113 -27.83 -32.05 19.10
N PRO A 114 -28.69 -33.03 18.80
CA PRO A 114 -30.09 -32.76 18.49
C PRO A 114 -30.83 -32.28 19.75
N VAL A 115 -31.75 -31.34 19.56
CA VAL A 115 -32.61 -30.78 20.63
C VAL A 115 -34.08 -31.05 20.29
N GLU A 116 -34.94 -31.11 21.31
CA GLU A 116 -36.39 -31.23 21.12
C GLU A 116 -36.91 -30.15 20.16
N GLY A 117 -37.81 -30.52 19.25
CA GLY A 117 -38.42 -29.58 18.30
C GLY A 117 -37.71 -29.43 16.95
N ASN A 118 -36.93 -30.43 16.52
CA ASN A 118 -36.23 -30.43 15.22
C ASN A 118 -35.16 -29.31 15.14
N GLN A 119 -34.43 -29.12 16.23
CA GLN A 119 -33.37 -28.15 16.40
C GLN A 119 -32.03 -28.85 16.64
N SER A 120 -30.91 -28.13 16.53
CA SER A 120 -29.58 -28.69 16.75
C SER A 120 -28.66 -27.68 17.42
N ILE A 121 -27.72 -28.18 18.22
CA ILE A 121 -26.60 -27.40 18.75
C ILE A 121 -25.32 -27.92 18.11
N ILE A 122 -24.50 -27.05 17.54
CA ILE A 122 -23.11 -27.38 17.21
C ILE A 122 -22.22 -26.79 18.29
N THR A 123 -21.57 -27.65 19.08
CA THR A 123 -20.48 -27.24 19.98
C THR A 123 -19.16 -27.32 19.21
N VAL A 124 -18.48 -26.19 19.05
CA VAL A 124 -17.15 -26.08 18.45
C VAL A 124 -16.13 -25.92 19.58
N GLU A 125 -15.19 -26.86 19.68
CA GLU A 125 -14.16 -26.89 20.73
C GLU A 125 -12.76 -27.17 20.14
N PRO A 126 -11.68 -26.72 20.81
CA PRO A 126 -10.32 -26.95 20.31
C PRO A 126 -9.97 -28.45 20.33
N LEU A 127 -9.28 -28.92 19.29
CA LEU A 127 -8.97 -30.35 19.09
C LEU A 127 -7.61 -30.78 19.69
N ASP A 128 -6.61 -29.91 19.67
CA ASP A 128 -5.22 -30.19 20.07
C ASP A 128 -4.60 -29.04 20.90
N SER A 129 -3.27 -28.89 20.87
CA SER A 129 -2.56 -27.77 21.53
C SER A 129 -2.84 -26.40 20.90
N GLY A 130 -3.52 -26.37 19.75
CA GLY A 130 -3.80 -25.21 18.94
C GLY A 130 -2.64 -24.85 18.00
N VAL A 131 -2.86 -23.78 17.23
CA VAL A 131 -1.88 -23.23 16.28
C VAL A 131 -0.86 -22.34 16.98
N LEU A 132 0.32 -22.19 16.37
CA LEU A 132 1.47 -21.46 16.92
C LEU A 132 1.72 -21.84 18.39
N PRO A 133 2.12 -23.09 18.68
CA PRO A 133 2.44 -23.50 20.03
C PRO A 133 3.70 -22.77 20.51
N LEU A 134 3.66 -22.20 21.73
CA LEU A 134 4.87 -21.68 22.36
C LEU A 134 5.87 -22.82 22.57
N PRO A 135 7.15 -22.68 22.20
CA PRO A 135 8.15 -23.73 22.43
C PRO A 135 8.37 -24.10 23.90
N SER A 136 7.98 -23.22 24.83
CA SER A 136 7.97 -23.49 26.27
C SER A 136 6.73 -24.25 26.75
N ALA A 137 5.75 -24.52 25.88
CA ALA A 137 4.53 -25.24 26.24
C ALA A 137 4.85 -26.70 26.60
N SER A 138 4.22 -27.18 27.67
CA SER A 138 4.37 -28.56 28.14
C SER A 138 3.31 -29.45 27.49
N SER A 139 3.61 -30.74 27.31
CA SER A 139 2.60 -31.74 26.94
C SER A 139 1.48 -31.91 27.98
N SER A 140 1.64 -31.34 29.17
CA SER A 140 0.63 -31.27 30.22
C SER A 140 -0.28 -30.04 30.15
N ASP A 141 -0.01 -29.08 29.25
CA ASP A 141 -0.84 -27.90 29.11
C ASP A 141 -2.24 -28.30 28.58
N PRO A 142 -3.32 -27.66 29.08
CA PRO A 142 -4.66 -27.97 28.62
C PRO A 142 -4.81 -27.64 27.12
N LEU A 143 -5.62 -28.46 26.43
CA LEU A 143 -6.04 -28.23 25.05
C LEU A 143 -6.61 -26.81 24.90
N GLY A 144 -6.38 -26.20 23.74
CA GLY A 144 -6.81 -24.83 23.52
C GLY A 144 -6.67 -24.39 22.07
N TRP A 145 -7.17 -23.19 21.79
CA TRP A 145 -7.14 -22.61 20.44
C TRP A 145 -5.73 -22.29 19.92
N GLY A 146 -4.75 -22.18 20.82
CA GLY A 146 -3.35 -21.87 20.49
C GLY A 146 -2.98 -20.45 20.90
N ASN A 147 -2.04 -19.84 20.19
CA ASN A 147 -1.53 -18.50 20.49
C ASN A 147 -1.48 -17.58 19.27
N ALA A 148 -2.28 -17.85 18.23
CA ALA A 148 -2.37 -16.96 17.08
C ALA A 148 -3.00 -15.61 17.47
N PRO A 149 -2.70 -14.53 16.72
CA PRO A 149 -3.17 -13.18 17.01
C PRO A 149 -4.69 -13.07 17.06
N ILE A 150 -5.35 -13.66 16.05
CA ILE A 150 -6.79 -13.65 15.86
C ILE A 150 -7.24 -14.91 15.14
N TYR A 151 -8.51 -15.26 15.34
CA TYR A 151 -9.17 -16.42 14.77
C TYR A 151 -10.53 -16.00 14.20
N TYR A 152 -11.07 -16.81 13.30
CA TYR A 152 -12.30 -16.53 12.58
C TYR A 152 -13.20 -17.77 12.58
N LEU A 153 -14.37 -17.67 13.22
CA LEU A 153 -15.43 -18.67 13.13
C LEU A 153 -16.22 -18.41 11.85
N ARG A 154 -16.16 -19.34 10.90
CA ARG A 154 -16.92 -19.30 9.66
C ARG A 154 -18.16 -20.16 9.79
N ILE A 155 -19.33 -19.59 9.52
CA ILE A 155 -20.63 -20.26 9.58
C ILE A 155 -21.27 -20.22 8.20
N ASP A 156 -21.49 -21.39 7.59
CA ASP A 156 -22.01 -21.51 6.23
C ASP A 156 -23.54 -21.72 6.17
N TYR A 157 -24.21 -21.92 7.31
CA TYR A 157 -25.66 -22.20 7.37
C TYR A 157 -26.42 -21.20 8.24
N ASP A 158 -27.66 -20.87 7.84
CA ASP A 158 -28.54 -19.96 8.58
C ASP A 158 -29.05 -20.59 9.88
N MET A 159 -28.57 -20.06 11.01
CA MET A 159 -28.97 -20.49 12.36
C MET A 159 -30.46 -20.25 12.67
N ALA A 160 -31.10 -19.28 12.02
CA ALA A 160 -32.49 -18.91 12.26
C ALA A 160 -33.48 -19.71 11.39
N SER A 161 -33.02 -20.41 10.36
CA SER A 161 -33.87 -21.17 9.46
C SER A 161 -34.39 -22.45 10.12
N THR A 162 -35.67 -22.79 9.90
CA THR A 162 -36.28 -24.02 10.43
C THR A 162 -35.86 -25.28 9.66
N THR A 163 -35.18 -25.09 8.53
CA THR A 163 -34.62 -26.16 7.69
C THR A 163 -33.16 -25.84 7.37
N PRO A 164 -32.26 -26.82 7.22
CA PRO A 164 -30.87 -26.54 6.92
C PRO A 164 -30.72 -25.76 5.60
N GLN A 165 -30.38 -24.47 5.69
CA GLN A 165 -30.24 -23.57 4.56
C GLN A 165 -28.84 -22.99 4.53
N LYS A 166 -28.11 -23.22 3.42
CA LYS A 166 -26.79 -22.63 3.21
C LYS A 166 -26.94 -21.13 2.94
N LEU A 167 -26.07 -20.33 3.52
CA LEU A 167 -25.99 -18.89 3.28
C LEU A 167 -25.33 -18.62 1.91
N GLU A 168 -25.71 -17.51 1.27
CA GLU A 168 -25.05 -17.06 0.03
C GLU A 168 -23.62 -16.59 0.30
N LYS A 169 -23.40 -15.91 1.43
CA LYS A 169 -22.10 -15.54 1.98
C LYS A 169 -22.01 -16.06 3.42
N PRO A 170 -20.89 -16.67 3.84
CA PRO A 170 -20.75 -17.15 5.20
C PRO A 170 -20.79 -15.99 6.21
N LEU A 171 -21.25 -16.27 7.43
CA LEU A 171 -21.04 -15.35 8.55
C LEU A 171 -19.65 -15.61 9.14
N ILE A 172 -18.95 -14.53 9.44
CA ILE A 172 -17.62 -14.58 10.06
C ILE A 172 -17.69 -13.91 11.43
N ILE A 173 -17.24 -14.61 12.47
CA ILE A 173 -17.11 -14.07 13.83
C ILE A 173 -15.64 -14.10 14.22
N PRO A 174 -14.94 -12.95 14.24
CA PRO A 174 -13.58 -12.89 14.73
C PRO A 174 -13.54 -13.14 16.24
N PHE A 175 -12.51 -13.81 16.73
CA PHE A 175 -12.25 -13.95 18.16
C PHE A 175 -10.76 -13.96 18.50
N THR A 176 -10.42 -13.48 19.69
CA THR A 176 -9.04 -13.52 20.20
C THR A 176 -8.98 -14.30 21.50
N VAL A 177 -7.87 -15.02 21.74
CA VAL A 177 -7.64 -15.77 22.97
C VAL A 177 -6.96 -14.89 24.00
N LYS A 178 -7.44 -14.90 25.24
CA LYS A 178 -6.89 -14.07 26.31
C LYS A 178 -5.44 -14.42 26.59
N SER A 179 -4.56 -13.42 26.46
CA SER A 179 -3.15 -13.59 26.80
C SER A 179 -2.86 -13.41 28.29
N LYS A 180 -1.76 -14.01 28.75
CA LYS A 180 -1.29 -13.95 30.16
C LYS A 180 -0.56 -12.64 30.48
N LEU A 181 -0.04 -11.96 29.47
CA LEU A 181 0.65 -10.68 29.50
C LEU A 181 0.15 -9.82 28.31
N PRO A 182 0.31 -8.49 28.33
CA PRO A 182 0.08 -7.68 27.13
C PRO A 182 0.94 -8.20 25.97
N VAL A 183 0.35 -8.21 24.77
CA VAL A 183 1.05 -8.69 23.57
C VAL A 183 1.77 -7.50 22.92
N PRO A 184 3.04 -7.64 22.50
CA PRO A 184 3.76 -6.60 21.76
C PRO A 184 3.05 -6.23 20.45
N ASN A 185 3.03 -4.94 20.12
CA ASN A 185 2.65 -4.46 18.79
C ASN A 185 3.91 -4.48 17.92
N LEU A 186 4.05 -5.48 17.06
CA LEU A 186 5.22 -5.65 16.19
C LEU A 186 5.01 -4.91 14.88
N THR A 187 6.01 -4.15 14.47
CA THR A 187 6.12 -3.47 13.17
C THR A 187 7.51 -3.71 12.58
N TYR A 188 7.77 -3.15 11.40
CA TYR A 188 9.07 -3.23 10.74
C TYR A 188 9.50 -1.89 10.16
N GLU A 189 10.76 -1.82 9.78
CA GLU A 189 11.40 -0.74 9.01
C GLU A 189 12.40 -1.40 8.06
N ILE A 190 12.59 -0.85 6.86
CA ILE A 190 13.68 -1.20 5.96
C ILE A 190 14.64 -0.01 5.98
N SER A 191 15.90 -0.24 6.35
CA SER A 191 16.91 0.83 6.36
C SER A 191 17.26 1.30 4.96
N GLU A 192 17.89 2.48 4.85
CA GLU A 192 18.38 3.03 3.57
C GLU A 192 19.28 2.06 2.78
N ASP A 193 20.03 1.21 3.48
CA ASP A 193 20.84 0.14 2.88
C ASP A 193 20.07 -1.17 2.64
N GLY A 194 18.74 -1.11 2.63
CA GLY A 194 17.85 -2.21 2.24
C GLY A 194 17.73 -3.35 3.26
N ARG A 195 18.02 -3.14 4.56
CA ARG A 195 17.96 -4.21 5.57
C ARG A 195 16.69 -4.15 6.42
N LEU A 196 16.10 -5.31 6.69
CA LEU A 196 14.92 -5.41 7.57
C LEU A 196 15.30 -5.19 9.05
N LYS A 197 14.54 -4.32 9.72
CA LYS A 197 14.56 -4.11 11.17
C LYS A 197 13.17 -4.35 11.76
N LEU A 198 13.10 -5.09 12.87
CA LEU A 198 11.85 -5.29 13.62
C LEU A 198 11.76 -4.32 14.80
N LEU A 199 10.57 -3.77 15.04
CA LEU A 199 10.30 -2.76 16.08
C LEU A 199 9.04 -3.13 16.88
N TRP A 200 9.00 -2.83 18.17
CA TRP A 200 7.78 -2.99 18.98
C TRP A 200 7.71 -2.10 20.21
N ASP A 201 6.49 -1.83 20.69
CA ASP A 201 6.29 -1.00 21.88
C ASP A 201 6.87 -1.58 23.17
N LYS A 202 7.41 -0.69 24.01
CA LYS A 202 7.84 -1.03 25.37
C LYS A 202 6.63 -1.32 26.27
N ILE A 203 6.59 -2.52 26.84
CA ILE A 203 5.55 -2.95 27.78
C ILE A 203 6.09 -2.84 29.20
N THR A 204 5.40 -2.08 30.04
CA THR A 204 5.80 -1.89 31.45
C THR A 204 5.73 -3.20 32.23
N GLY A 205 6.82 -3.56 32.92
CA GLY A 205 6.89 -4.75 33.77
C GLY A 205 7.32 -6.03 33.05
N VAL A 206 7.69 -5.94 31.78
CA VAL A 206 8.31 -7.03 31.01
C VAL A 206 9.81 -7.10 31.29
N SER A 207 10.36 -8.31 31.43
CA SER A 207 11.79 -8.52 31.71
C SER A 207 12.62 -8.72 30.44
N GLU A 208 12.03 -9.35 29.43
CA GLU A 208 12.62 -9.58 28.11
C GLU A 208 11.51 -9.85 27.09
N TYR A 209 11.86 -9.73 25.82
CA TYR A 209 11.09 -10.14 24.67
C TYR A 209 11.75 -11.35 24.02
N LYS A 210 10.94 -12.13 23.33
CA LYS A 210 11.42 -13.24 22.51
C LYS A 210 10.95 -13.05 21.09
N VAL A 211 11.88 -13.14 20.15
CA VAL A 211 11.59 -13.09 18.73
C VAL A 211 11.54 -14.52 18.20
N TYR A 212 10.48 -14.83 17.46
CA TYR A 212 10.22 -16.13 16.89
C TYR A 212 10.09 -16.03 15.38
N GLN A 213 10.56 -17.06 14.68
CA GLN A 213 10.42 -17.20 13.24
C GLN A 213 9.60 -18.45 12.92
N THR A 214 8.68 -18.36 11.96
CA THR A 214 8.04 -19.53 11.34
C THR A 214 8.37 -19.60 9.87
N PHE A 215 8.45 -20.82 9.34
CA PHE A 215 8.58 -21.08 7.91
C PHE A 215 7.29 -21.75 7.44
N PRO A 216 6.40 -21.02 6.74
CA PRO A 216 5.24 -21.61 6.12
C PRO A 216 5.71 -22.75 5.21
N LYS A 217 5.26 -23.99 5.46
CA LYS A 217 5.55 -25.08 4.53
C LYS A 217 4.79 -24.82 3.23
N ALA A 218 5.48 -24.33 2.21
CA ALA A 218 4.92 -24.20 0.88
C ALA A 218 4.37 -25.57 0.44
N ARG A 219 3.08 -25.62 0.10
CA ARG A 219 2.53 -26.76 -0.64
C ARG A 219 2.80 -26.55 -2.14
N LYS A 220 4.08 -26.44 -2.53
CA LYS A 220 4.58 -26.54 -3.92
C LYS A 220 6.00 -27.10 -3.95
N THR A 221 6.33 -27.77 -5.05
CA THR A 221 7.56 -28.56 -5.31
C THR A 221 8.70 -27.77 -5.95
N ASP A 222 8.57 -26.44 -6.11
CA ASP A 222 9.46 -25.58 -6.90
C ASP A 222 10.38 -24.67 -6.07
N GLY A 223 10.38 -24.80 -4.74
CA GLY A 223 11.31 -24.05 -3.88
C GLY A 223 10.90 -22.61 -3.56
N THR A 224 9.78 -22.11 -4.10
CA THR A 224 9.22 -20.81 -3.71
C THR A 224 8.54 -20.92 -2.34
N THR A 225 9.08 -20.26 -1.32
CA THR A 225 8.41 -20.12 -0.02
C THR A 225 7.38 -19.00 -0.12
N SER A 226 6.11 -19.33 0.13
CA SER A 226 4.95 -18.42 0.24
C SER A 226 4.85 -17.35 -0.84
N ALA A 227 3.99 -17.57 -1.85
CA ALA A 227 3.52 -16.44 -2.67
C ALA A 227 2.93 -15.34 -1.75
N PRO A 228 3.19 -14.04 -2.03
CA PRO A 228 2.55 -12.92 -1.35
C PRO A 228 1.05 -13.16 -1.19
N GLY A 229 0.49 -12.76 -0.05
CA GLY A 229 -0.95 -12.90 0.24
C GLY A 229 -1.48 -14.33 0.51
N LYS A 230 -0.67 -15.40 0.44
CA LYS A 230 -1.15 -16.76 0.81
C LYS A 230 -1.20 -16.99 2.31
N LYS A 231 -2.31 -16.57 2.90
CA LYS A 231 -2.65 -16.70 4.31
C LYS A 231 -2.85 -18.18 4.73
N SER A 232 -2.01 -18.64 5.67
CA SER A 232 -1.84 -20.04 6.14
C SER A 232 -2.61 -20.31 7.44
N ALA A 233 -3.06 -21.56 7.62
CA ALA A 233 -3.72 -22.01 8.86
C ALA A 233 -2.80 -22.08 10.09
N PHE A 234 -1.51 -21.76 9.94
CA PHE A 234 -0.43 -21.96 10.90
C PHE A 234 -0.25 -23.41 11.42
N TYR A 235 -1.05 -24.37 10.94
CA TYR A 235 -1.14 -25.74 11.48
C TYR A 235 0.16 -26.56 11.36
N LEU A 236 1.05 -26.17 10.43
CA LEU A 236 2.37 -26.78 10.24
C LEU A 236 3.52 -25.84 10.60
N GLU A 237 3.20 -24.66 11.11
CA GLU A 237 4.17 -23.66 11.51
C GLU A 237 4.55 -23.89 12.96
N THR A 238 5.81 -24.24 13.18
CA THR A 238 6.38 -24.39 14.51
C THR A 238 7.27 -23.18 14.76
N PRO A 239 6.86 -22.25 15.65
CA PRO A 239 7.70 -21.10 15.99
C PRO A 239 9.06 -21.54 16.52
N VAL A 240 10.12 -21.06 15.90
CA VAL A 240 11.50 -21.25 16.34
C VAL A 240 11.93 -19.99 17.06
N LEU A 241 12.39 -20.12 18.30
CA LEU A 241 12.98 -18.99 19.02
C LEU A 241 14.31 -18.64 18.35
N ILE A 242 14.42 -17.43 17.82
CA ILE A 242 15.66 -16.96 17.20
C ILE A 242 16.46 -16.08 18.16
N GLU A 243 15.81 -15.21 18.95
CA GLU A 243 16.53 -14.27 19.82
C GLU A 243 15.74 -13.90 21.08
N ARG A 244 16.47 -13.51 22.14
CA ARG A 244 15.96 -12.93 23.39
C ARG A 244 16.48 -11.51 23.56
N VAL A 245 15.56 -10.55 23.48
CA VAL A 245 15.90 -9.13 23.41
C VAL A 245 15.42 -8.42 24.68
N LYS A 246 16.26 -7.57 25.27
CA LYS A 246 15.85 -6.67 26.38
C LYS A 246 15.31 -5.32 25.90
N GLY A 247 15.76 -4.90 24.71
CA GLY A 247 15.27 -3.73 24.00
C GLY A 247 13.94 -3.97 23.30
N THR A 248 13.61 -3.06 22.39
CA THR A 248 12.35 -2.97 21.65
C THR A 248 12.55 -3.07 20.14
N GLU A 249 13.74 -3.50 19.74
CA GLU A 249 14.12 -3.62 18.34
C GLU A 249 14.99 -4.86 18.17
N LEU A 250 14.92 -5.46 16.98
CA LEU A 250 15.89 -6.45 16.53
C LEU A 250 16.31 -6.07 15.11
N GLU A 251 17.60 -5.79 14.98
CA GLU A 251 18.34 -5.76 13.74
C GLU A 251 19.30 -6.96 13.79
N ASP A 252 19.55 -7.60 12.65
CA ASP A 252 20.37 -8.83 12.54
C ASP A 252 19.71 -10.12 13.09
N PHE A 253 19.37 -11.03 12.17
CA PHE A 253 18.64 -12.27 12.44
C PHE A 253 19.57 -13.51 12.59
N GLY A 254 20.88 -13.32 12.83
CA GLY A 254 21.87 -14.37 13.14
C GLY A 254 22.97 -14.56 12.07
N ASP A 255 23.68 -15.71 12.09
CA ASP A 255 24.77 -16.11 11.16
C ASP A 255 24.35 -16.18 9.65
N THR A 256 23.12 -15.79 9.33
CA THR A 256 22.56 -15.74 7.98
C THR A 256 22.14 -14.33 7.59
N THR A 257 22.56 -13.29 8.31
CA THR A 257 22.21 -11.90 7.93
C THR A 257 23.26 -11.32 6.98
N TYR A 258 24.51 -11.79 7.07
CA TYR A 258 25.61 -11.32 6.25
C TYR A 258 26.53 -12.49 5.88
N ASP A 259 26.88 -12.58 4.60
CA ASP A 259 28.11 -13.26 4.21
C ASP A 259 29.20 -12.19 4.11
N GLN A 260 29.88 -11.97 5.24
CA GLN A 260 31.04 -11.08 5.31
C GLN A 260 32.31 -11.83 4.96
N LEU A 261 33.05 -11.32 3.98
CA LEU A 261 34.36 -11.83 3.64
C LEU A 261 35.43 -10.99 4.34
N GLU A 262 35.99 -11.53 5.42
CA GLU A 262 37.17 -10.96 6.07
C GLU A 262 38.45 -11.40 5.36
N MET A 263 39.23 -10.44 4.85
CA MET A 263 40.56 -10.70 4.29
C MET A 263 41.64 -10.77 5.39
N ASP A 264 42.76 -11.44 5.10
CA ASP A 264 43.95 -11.46 5.97
C ASP A 264 44.51 -10.05 6.26
N THR A 265 44.11 -9.05 5.47
CA THR A 265 44.42 -7.61 5.63
C THR A 265 43.64 -6.95 6.76
N GLY A 266 42.57 -7.58 7.27
CA GLY A 266 41.64 -7.04 8.26
C GLY A 266 40.47 -6.25 7.67
N GLU A 267 40.33 -6.24 6.34
CA GLU A 267 39.18 -5.66 5.63
C GLU A 267 38.01 -6.65 5.58
N SER A 268 36.77 -6.14 5.59
CA SER A 268 35.54 -6.94 5.50
C SER A 268 34.65 -6.38 4.41
N PHE A 269 34.12 -7.26 3.55
CA PHE A 269 33.17 -6.93 2.49
C PHE A 269 31.84 -7.62 2.73
N THR A 270 30.74 -6.97 2.36
CA THR A 270 29.41 -7.56 2.43
C THR A 270 29.04 -8.09 1.04
N LEU A 271 29.04 -9.41 0.86
CA LEU A 271 28.69 -10.02 -0.43
C LEU A 271 27.22 -10.41 -0.52
N ALA A 272 26.58 -10.58 0.64
CA ALA A 272 25.16 -10.82 0.71
C ALA A 272 24.55 -10.20 1.97
N GLN A 273 23.29 -9.78 1.87
CA GLN A 273 22.45 -9.29 2.96
C GLN A 273 21.08 -9.98 2.94
N ASN A 274 20.27 -9.82 3.99
CA ASN A 274 18.91 -10.37 4.09
C ASN A 274 18.74 -11.89 3.82
N THR A 275 19.81 -12.68 3.72
CA THR A 275 19.73 -14.12 3.32
C THR A 275 18.98 -14.99 4.36
N GLY A 276 18.86 -14.48 5.59
CA GLY A 276 18.10 -15.05 6.71
C GLY A 276 16.67 -14.52 6.85
N VAL A 277 16.30 -13.48 6.10
CA VAL A 277 15.00 -12.80 6.18
C VAL A 277 13.97 -13.58 5.36
N LYS A 278 13.38 -14.59 6.00
CA LYS A 278 12.37 -15.44 5.38
C LYS A 278 11.29 -15.89 6.35
N GLY A 279 10.07 -16.05 5.84
CA GLY A 279 8.93 -16.55 6.61
C GLY A 279 8.26 -15.44 7.41
N ASN A 280 7.79 -15.77 8.62
CA ASN A 280 7.05 -14.83 9.45
C ASN A 280 7.76 -14.62 10.78
N PHE A 281 7.94 -13.36 11.18
CA PHE A 281 8.49 -12.99 12.48
C PHE A 281 7.39 -12.59 13.46
N TYR A 282 7.54 -13.02 14.71
CA TYR A 282 6.63 -12.72 15.81
C TYR A 282 7.39 -12.34 17.06
N VAL A 283 6.78 -11.53 17.92
CA VAL A 283 7.36 -11.18 19.22
C VAL A 283 6.40 -11.54 20.36
N THR A 284 6.96 -12.10 21.43
CA THR A 284 6.25 -12.30 22.70
C THR A 284 6.94 -11.53 23.84
N ALA A 285 6.16 -11.13 24.84
CA ALA A 285 6.63 -10.53 26.07
C ALA A 285 6.76 -11.56 27.18
N VAL A 286 7.84 -11.50 27.96
CA VAL A 286 8.11 -12.44 29.05
C VAL A 286 8.29 -11.70 30.38
N SER A 287 7.62 -12.18 31.43
CA SER A 287 7.77 -11.67 32.79
C SER A 287 7.30 -12.68 33.82
N ASN A 288 8.05 -12.85 34.92
CA ASN A 288 7.68 -13.69 36.06
C ASN A 288 7.25 -15.13 35.68
N GLY A 289 7.96 -15.75 34.73
CA GLY A 289 7.67 -17.11 34.25
C GLY A 289 6.38 -17.21 33.42
N LYS A 290 5.81 -16.09 32.99
CA LYS A 290 4.71 -16.01 32.03
C LYS A 290 5.21 -15.45 30.71
N GLU A 291 4.51 -15.81 29.66
CA GLU A 291 4.76 -15.35 28.30
C GLU A 291 3.41 -14.94 27.68
N SER A 292 3.43 -13.87 26.87
CA SER A 292 2.26 -13.43 26.10
C SER A 292 1.94 -14.42 24.96
N ASN A 293 0.86 -14.14 24.24
CA ASN A 293 0.61 -14.75 22.93
C ASN A 293 1.51 -14.04 21.90
N PHE A 294 1.54 -14.55 20.67
CA PHE A 294 2.28 -13.92 19.58
C PHE A 294 1.65 -12.61 19.15
N SER A 295 2.48 -11.62 18.81
CA SER A 295 2.10 -10.42 18.06
C SER A 295 1.48 -10.76 16.71
N ALA A 296 0.91 -9.78 16.01
CA ALA A 296 0.76 -9.90 14.56
C ALA A 296 2.14 -10.20 13.92
N PRO A 297 2.19 -11.02 12.86
CA PRO A 297 3.45 -11.30 12.19
C PRO A 297 3.92 -10.11 11.36
N VAL A 298 5.24 -9.96 11.24
CA VAL A 298 5.83 -9.34 10.05
C VAL A 298 6.03 -10.47 9.04
N VAL A 299 5.33 -10.40 7.92
CA VAL A 299 5.33 -11.40 6.84
C VAL A 299 6.34 -10.96 5.80
N THR A 300 7.52 -11.60 5.76
CA THR A 300 8.60 -11.14 4.87
C THR A 300 8.28 -11.34 3.39
N ALA A 301 7.34 -12.23 3.06
CA ALA A 301 6.90 -12.42 1.68
C ALA A 301 6.24 -11.15 1.10
N ASP A 302 5.57 -10.36 1.94
CA ASP A 302 4.92 -9.13 1.51
C ASP A 302 5.94 -7.98 1.33
N LEU A 303 7.18 -8.16 1.84
CA LEU A 303 8.30 -7.21 1.73
C LEU A 303 9.35 -7.67 0.71
N SER A 304 9.11 -8.80 0.06
CA SER A 304 10.21 -9.60 -0.48
C SER A 304 10.92 -8.98 -1.69
N SER A 305 10.22 -8.13 -2.45
CA SER A 305 10.75 -7.34 -3.57
C SER A 305 11.45 -6.03 -3.14
N GLN A 306 11.46 -5.72 -1.84
CA GLN A 306 12.13 -4.54 -1.26
C GLN A 306 13.40 -4.92 -0.48
N LEU A 307 13.71 -6.21 -0.41
CA LEU A 307 14.79 -6.75 0.41
C LEU A 307 15.87 -7.29 -0.53
N PRO A 308 16.85 -6.45 -0.93
CA PRO A 308 17.97 -6.89 -1.74
C PRO A 308 18.77 -7.96 -1.00
N THR A 309 19.36 -8.90 -1.74
CA THR A 309 20.14 -10.01 -1.17
C THR A 309 21.57 -10.03 -1.66
N GLU A 310 21.78 -10.10 -2.97
CA GLU A 310 23.09 -10.35 -3.58
C GLU A 310 23.07 -9.83 -5.02
N VAL A 311 24.26 -9.59 -5.58
CA VAL A 311 24.44 -9.36 -7.02
C VAL A 311 24.16 -10.67 -7.78
N THR A 312 23.61 -10.59 -9.01
CA THR A 312 23.36 -11.81 -9.81
C THR A 312 24.64 -12.52 -10.22
N ASP A 313 24.58 -13.85 -10.44
CA ASP A 313 25.74 -14.69 -10.81
C ASP A 313 26.54 -14.15 -12.01
N GLU A 314 25.86 -13.46 -12.94
CA GLU A 314 26.49 -12.85 -14.12
C GLU A 314 27.46 -11.73 -13.71
N TYR A 315 26.99 -10.82 -12.86
CA TYR A 315 27.76 -9.68 -12.39
C TYR A 315 28.68 -9.98 -11.20
N GLU A 316 28.43 -11.05 -10.42
CA GLU A 316 29.34 -11.47 -9.34
C GLU A 316 30.75 -11.72 -9.91
N GLY A 317 30.82 -12.35 -11.08
CA GLY A 317 32.07 -12.61 -11.80
C GLY A 317 32.71 -11.38 -12.42
N GLU A 318 31.93 -10.33 -12.66
CA GLU A 318 32.40 -9.05 -13.21
C GLU A 318 32.90 -8.12 -12.11
N LEU A 319 32.29 -8.13 -10.93
CA LEU A 319 32.66 -7.22 -9.85
C LEU A 319 33.67 -7.82 -8.89
N PHE A 320 33.30 -8.86 -8.17
CA PHE A 320 34.05 -9.26 -7.00
C PHE A 320 35.36 -9.96 -7.39
N GLY A 321 36.51 -9.33 -7.11
CA GLY A 321 37.79 -9.96 -7.42
C GLY A 321 38.30 -9.71 -8.85
N ASN A 322 37.54 -9.00 -9.68
CA ASN A 322 37.84 -8.89 -11.10
C ASN A 322 38.92 -7.84 -11.39
N THR A 323 39.64 -8.03 -12.50
CA THR A 323 40.67 -7.11 -12.96
C THR A 323 40.29 -6.58 -14.34
N TYR A 324 40.16 -5.27 -14.43
CA TYR A 324 39.88 -4.50 -15.64
C TYR A 324 41.17 -3.92 -16.21
N GLU A 325 41.22 -3.76 -17.53
CA GLU A 325 42.40 -3.17 -18.19
C GLU A 325 42.37 -1.64 -18.01
N TYR A 326 41.20 -1.03 -18.22
CA TYR A 326 40.97 0.42 -18.12
C TYR A 326 39.82 0.75 -17.15
N VAL A 327 39.76 2.00 -16.67
CA VAL A 327 38.62 2.46 -15.84
C VAL A 327 37.31 2.51 -16.62
N ASP A 328 37.37 2.72 -17.94
CA ASP A 328 36.20 2.75 -18.82
C ASP A 328 35.48 1.40 -18.91
N ASP A 329 36.16 0.31 -18.53
CA ASP A 329 35.58 -1.03 -18.51
C ASP A 329 34.81 -1.29 -17.20
N LEU A 330 34.84 -0.37 -16.22
CA LEU A 330 34.13 -0.53 -14.95
C LEU A 330 32.61 -0.41 -15.17
N PRO A 331 31.82 -1.37 -14.66
CA PRO A 331 30.37 -1.31 -14.74
C PRO A 331 29.83 -0.15 -13.89
N TYR A 332 28.87 0.60 -14.43
CA TYR A 332 28.22 1.69 -13.71
C TYR A 332 27.11 1.21 -12.77
N SER A 333 26.39 0.16 -13.17
CA SER A 333 25.29 -0.43 -12.41
C SER A 333 25.35 -1.96 -12.44
N VAL A 334 24.55 -2.58 -11.58
CA VAL A 334 24.54 -4.02 -11.38
C VAL A 334 23.14 -4.54 -11.12
N GLU A 335 22.86 -5.76 -11.59
CA GLU A 335 21.66 -6.49 -11.19
C GLU A 335 21.77 -6.98 -9.74
N VAL A 336 20.85 -6.51 -8.90
CA VAL A 336 20.67 -6.97 -7.53
C VAL A 336 19.41 -7.83 -7.45
N LYS A 337 19.58 -9.03 -6.92
CA LYS A 337 18.50 -9.96 -6.64
C LYS A 337 17.88 -9.66 -5.28
N HIS A 338 16.56 -9.82 -5.18
CA HIS A 338 15.78 -9.67 -3.96
C HIS A 338 15.37 -11.01 -3.35
N THR A 339 14.81 -11.00 -2.13
CA THR A 339 14.43 -12.23 -1.42
C THR A 339 13.35 -13.08 -2.11
N ASP A 340 12.53 -12.52 -3.00
CA ASP A 340 11.60 -13.27 -3.86
C ASP A 340 12.21 -13.79 -5.17
N GLY A 341 13.45 -13.36 -5.48
CA GLY A 341 14.14 -13.64 -6.72
C GLY A 341 13.84 -12.66 -7.86
N SER A 342 13.07 -11.59 -7.61
CA SER A 342 13.02 -10.44 -8.51
C SER A 342 14.38 -9.76 -8.58
N ILE A 343 14.60 -9.00 -9.65
CA ILE A 343 15.88 -8.34 -9.96
C ILE A 343 15.58 -6.85 -10.15
N SER A 344 16.41 -6.00 -9.58
CA SER A 344 16.46 -4.55 -9.85
C SER A 344 17.88 -4.14 -10.26
N PHE A 345 18.01 -3.09 -11.05
CA PHE A 345 19.31 -2.49 -11.37
C PHE A 345 19.70 -1.47 -10.31
N LYS A 346 20.90 -1.56 -9.76
CA LYS A 346 21.43 -0.63 -8.76
C LYS A 346 22.76 -0.03 -9.19
N ASP A 347 22.93 1.26 -8.95
CA ASP A 347 24.18 1.95 -9.26
C ASP A 347 25.31 1.47 -8.34
N ILE A 348 26.51 1.39 -8.91
CA ILE A 348 27.75 1.11 -8.19
C ILE A 348 28.38 2.46 -7.87
N VAL A 349 28.90 2.61 -6.66
CA VAL A 349 29.65 3.79 -6.21
C VAL A 349 31.09 3.35 -5.94
N TYR A 350 32.03 3.86 -6.73
CA TYR A 350 33.46 3.58 -6.58
C TYR A 350 34.14 4.59 -5.64
N GLU A 351 34.83 4.11 -4.61
CA GLU A 351 35.49 4.95 -3.62
C GLU A 351 36.85 5.45 -4.16
N THR A 352 36.89 6.70 -4.65
CA THR A 352 38.08 7.30 -5.30
C THR A 352 38.92 8.20 -4.40
N ASP A 353 38.33 8.82 -3.38
CA ASP A 353 38.95 9.84 -2.50
C ASP A 353 40.26 9.45 -1.81
N ALA A 354 40.46 8.15 -1.58
CA ALA A 354 41.58 7.62 -0.80
C ALA A 354 42.58 6.80 -1.63
N LEU A 355 42.44 6.78 -2.96
CA LEU A 355 43.27 5.95 -3.84
C LEU A 355 44.71 6.48 -3.95
N VAL A 356 45.68 5.57 -3.93
CA VAL A 356 47.11 5.88 -4.10
C VAL A 356 47.67 5.06 -5.27
N LEU A 357 48.09 5.75 -6.34
CA LEU A 357 48.71 5.12 -7.50
C LEU A 357 50.09 4.55 -7.16
N GLU A 358 50.22 3.23 -7.24
CA GLU A 358 51.52 2.54 -7.12
C GLU A 358 52.06 2.14 -8.51
N PRO A 359 53.35 2.36 -8.84
CA PRO A 359 53.89 2.22 -10.21
C PRO A 359 53.92 0.80 -10.82
N SER A 360 53.37 -0.21 -10.16
CA SER A 360 53.59 -1.62 -10.56
C SER A 360 52.53 -2.61 -10.03
N SER A 361 51.34 -2.14 -9.67
CA SER A 361 50.22 -2.99 -9.27
C SER A 361 48.95 -2.45 -9.92
N PRO A 362 48.02 -3.32 -10.36
CA PRO A 362 46.68 -2.85 -10.62
C PRO A 362 46.16 -2.08 -9.40
N LEU A 363 45.54 -0.93 -9.67
CA LEU A 363 44.95 -0.07 -8.66
C LEU A 363 43.74 -0.78 -8.07
N ARG A 364 43.70 -0.85 -6.75
CA ARG A 364 42.62 -1.46 -5.98
C ARG A 364 41.56 -0.38 -5.73
N ILE A 365 40.36 -0.55 -6.27
CA ILE A 365 39.25 0.42 -6.11
C ILE A 365 38.13 -0.26 -5.31
N PRO A 366 37.85 0.18 -4.06
CA PRO A 366 36.67 -0.27 -3.33
C PRO A 366 35.38 0.23 -4.00
N TYR A 367 34.29 -0.50 -3.82
CA TYR A 367 32.97 -0.06 -4.25
C TYR A 367 31.88 -0.41 -3.22
N SER A 368 30.76 0.31 -3.30
CA SER A 368 29.48 -0.01 -2.66
C SER A 368 28.36 0.02 -3.69
N ILE A 369 27.25 -0.68 -3.43
CA ILE A 369 26.07 -0.65 -4.31
C ILE A 369 24.95 0.16 -3.64
N LYS A 370 24.46 1.19 -4.34
CA LYS A 370 23.47 2.17 -3.83
C LYS A 370 22.19 1.46 -3.36
N GLY A 371 21.62 1.91 -2.24
CA GLY A 371 20.43 1.31 -1.63
C GLY A 371 20.66 -0.09 -1.02
N THR A 372 21.91 -0.52 -0.87
CA THR A 372 22.27 -1.82 -0.29
C THR A 372 23.43 -1.69 0.71
N ALA A 373 23.62 -2.72 1.52
CA ALA A 373 24.80 -2.89 2.36
C ALA A 373 25.96 -3.60 1.63
N LEU A 374 25.79 -3.92 0.33
CA LEU A 374 26.76 -4.70 -0.46
C LEU A 374 27.99 -3.86 -0.81
N THR A 375 29.17 -4.45 -0.60
CA THR A 375 30.45 -3.79 -0.82
C THR A 375 31.47 -4.77 -1.40
N GLY A 376 32.48 -4.24 -2.09
CA GLY A 376 33.52 -5.06 -2.68
C GLY A 376 34.72 -4.27 -3.15
N VAL A 377 35.50 -4.90 -4.03
CA VAL A 377 36.70 -4.33 -4.61
C VAL A 377 36.93 -4.87 -6.02
N VAL A 378 37.36 -3.97 -6.90
CA VAL A 378 37.86 -4.26 -8.25
C VAL A 378 39.33 -3.85 -8.38
N TRP A 379 39.99 -4.35 -9.41
CA TRP A 379 41.37 -4.01 -9.76
C TRP A 379 41.42 -3.44 -11.16
N VAL A 380 42.23 -2.40 -11.39
CA VAL A 380 42.39 -1.79 -12.71
C VAL A 380 43.88 -1.66 -13.05
N GLU A 381 44.34 -2.20 -14.19
CA GLU A 381 45.77 -2.24 -14.52
C GLU A 381 46.35 -0.88 -14.91
N ASP A 382 45.78 -0.21 -15.92
CA ASP A 382 46.30 1.02 -16.49
C ASP A 382 45.47 2.23 -16.01
N VAL A 383 45.78 2.74 -14.81
CA VAL A 383 45.11 3.91 -14.22
C VAL A 383 46.03 5.14 -14.17
N THR A 384 45.53 6.25 -14.68
CA THR A 384 46.11 7.59 -14.56
C THR A 384 45.40 8.42 -13.48
N PRO A 385 46.01 9.52 -12.99
CA PRO A 385 45.30 10.45 -12.11
C PRO A 385 44.02 10.99 -12.73
N GLU A 386 44.03 11.28 -14.04
CA GLU A 386 42.86 11.77 -14.77
C GLU A 386 41.72 10.74 -14.80
N ASP A 387 42.04 9.45 -14.83
CA ASP A 387 41.06 8.36 -14.76
C ASP A 387 40.38 8.26 -13.38
N ILE A 388 41.09 8.61 -12.30
CA ILE A 388 40.52 8.67 -10.95
C ILE A 388 39.56 9.85 -10.85
N ASP A 389 39.95 11.01 -11.39
CA ASP A 389 39.10 12.20 -11.44
C ASP A 389 37.85 11.93 -12.32
N TYR A 390 37.99 11.15 -13.40
CA TYR A 390 36.88 10.72 -14.25
C TYR A 390 35.88 9.83 -13.50
N VAL A 391 36.35 8.78 -12.81
CA VAL A 391 35.45 7.91 -12.01
C VAL A 391 34.84 8.68 -10.83
N ALA A 392 35.57 9.62 -10.22
CA ALA A 392 35.00 10.50 -9.20
C ALA A 392 33.87 11.37 -9.77
N SER A 393 34.06 11.91 -10.99
CA SER A 393 33.08 12.75 -11.67
C SER A 393 31.75 12.07 -11.98
N TRP A 394 31.69 10.73 -12.00
CA TRP A 394 30.43 9.98 -12.12
C TRP A 394 29.44 10.30 -10.99
N TYR A 395 29.93 10.83 -9.87
CA TYR A 395 29.15 11.12 -8.67
C TYR A 395 29.35 12.55 -8.14
N GLU A 396 30.22 13.38 -8.75
CA GLU A 396 30.50 14.74 -8.26
C GLU A 396 29.30 15.70 -8.39
N ASP A 397 28.31 15.38 -9.22
CA ASP A 397 27.05 16.14 -9.33
C ASP A 397 26.00 15.75 -8.26
N GLU A 398 26.14 14.60 -7.56
CA GLU A 398 25.18 14.17 -6.54
C GLU A 398 25.29 14.96 -5.21
N ASP A 399 26.45 15.57 -4.92
CA ASP A 399 26.73 16.20 -3.61
C ASP A 399 26.41 17.72 -3.55
N GLU A 400 26.13 18.41 -4.67
CA GLU A 400 25.73 19.83 -4.67
C GLU A 400 24.42 20.17 -5.43
N GLN A 401 23.72 19.18 -6.01
CA GLN A 401 22.35 19.36 -6.51
C GLN A 401 21.61 18.01 -6.51
N ALA A 402 20.44 17.96 -5.86
CA ALA A 402 19.52 16.84 -6.02
C ALA A 402 19.06 16.81 -7.49
N ASP A 403 19.62 15.95 -8.34
CA ASP A 403 19.13 15.77 -9.72
C ASP A 403 19.58 14.41 -10.28
N ASN A 404 18.64 13.71 -10.96
CA ASN A 404 18.70 12.37 -11.61
C ASN A 404 18.08 11.17 -10.86
N THR A 405 17.66 11.30 -9.60
CA THR A 405 16.78 10.30 -8.98
C THR A 405 15.33 10.73 -9.11
N ALA A 406 14.44 9.79 -9.44
CA ALA A 406 13.01 10.07 -9.50
C ALA A 406 12.50 10.66 -8.17
N ASN A 407 11.69 11.70 -8.23
CA ASN A 407 11.16 12.41 -7.08
C ASN A 407 10.23 11.52 -6.25
N THR A 408 10.53 11.40 -4.96
CA THR A 408 9.81 10.55 -3.99
C THR A 408 9.28 11.39 -2.83
N GLY A 409 8.10 11.07 -2.27
CA GLY A 409 7.55 11.92 -1.22
C GLY A 409 6.17 11.53 -0.69
N TYR A 410 6.16 10.70 0.35
CA TYR A 410 4.91 10.25 0.99
C TYR A 410 5.12 10.04 2.50
N VAL A 411 4.17 10.53 3.30
CA VAL A 411 4.19 10.41 4.76
C VAL A 411 2.87 9.81 5.20
N GLN A 412 2.94 8.62 5.79
CA GLN A 412 1.75 7.92 6.28
C GLN A 412 1.24 8.52 7.59
N PRO A 413 -0.09 8.55 7.81
CA PRO A 413 -0.63 8.86 9.12
C PRO A 413 -0.17 7.83 10.17
N GLU A 414 0.07 8.28 11.39
CA GLU A 414 0.45 7.37 12.48
C GLU A 414 -0.72 6.44 12.86
N ASN A 415 -0.55 5.13 12.66
CA ASN A 415 -1.50 4.12 13.14
C ASN A 415 -1.17 3.69 14.57
N THR A 416 -1.99 4.15 15.52
CA THR A 416 -1.85 3.83 16.95
C THR A 416 -2.72 2.63 17.39
N THR A 417 -3.31 1.91 16.44
CA THR A 417 -4.19 0.77 16.72
C THR A 417 -3.38 -0.45 17.11
N TYR A 418 -3.59 -0.96 18.33
CA TYR A 418 -3.08 -2.26 18.73
C TYR A 418 -3.81 -3.38 17.98
N PHE A 419 -3.08 -4.21 17.23
CA PHE A 419 -3.66 -5.33 16.48
C PHE A 419 -4.41 -6.31 17.37
N ILE A 420 -3.89 -6.57 18.58
CA ILE A 420 -4.48 -7.48 19.55
C ILE A 420 -5.03 -6.66 20.72
N PRO A 421 -6.31 -6.86 21.12
CA PRO A 421 -6.89 -6.13 22.23
C PRO A 421 -6.20 -6.47 23.56
N ASP A 422 -5.99 -5.46 24.40
CA ASP A 422 -5.48 -5.66 25.77
C ASP A 422 -6.32 -6.71 26.54
N ALA A 423 -5.66 -7.52 27.37
CA ALA A 423 -6.27 -8.65 28.08
C ALA A 423 -7.42 -8.25 29.04
N ASN A 424 -7.56 -6.97 29.36
CA ASN A 424 -8.66 -6.44 30.17
C ASN A 424 -9.87 -6.01 29.33
N VAL A 425 -9.79 -6.00 28.00
CA VAL A 425 -10.95 -5.80 27.12
C VAL A 425 -11.90 -6.99 27.31
N PRO A 426 -13.18 -6.76 27.66
CA PRO A 426 -14.10 -7.86 27.94
C PRO A 426 -14.49 -8.58 26.65
N THR A 427 -14.83 -9.86 26.76
CA THR A 427 -15.24 -10.69 25.61
C THR A 427 -16.47 -10.17 24.89
N ILE A 428 -17.41 -9.59 25.63
CA ILE A 428 -18.58 -8.91 25.08
C ILE A 428 -18.55 -7.46 25.52
N ILE A 429 -18.49 -6.54 24.57
CA ILE A 429 -18.60 -5.10 24.82
C ILE A 429 -20.06 -4.75 25.11
N SER A 430 -20.45 -4.86 26.38
CA SER A 430 -21.84 -4.71 26.85
C SER A 430 -22.17 -3.33 27.42
N ARG A 431 -21.24 -2.36 27.37
CA ARG A 431 -21.44 -1.01 27.93
C ARG A 431 -22.64 -0.26 27.36
N TYR A 432 -23.09 -0.65 26.16
CA TYR A 432 -24.22 -0.04 25.46
C TYR A 432 -25.54 -0.77 25.67
N THR A 433 -25.50 -1.95 26.30
CA THR A 433 -26.63 -2.86 26.47
C THR A 433 -26.85 -3.09 27.96
N LYS A 434 -27.96 -2.57 28.50
CA LYS A 434 -28.32 -2.77 29.92
C LYS A 434 -28.93 -4.15 30.21
N ALA A 435 -29.24 -4.92 29.17
CA ALA A 435 -29.93 -6.19 29.28
C ALA A 435 -28.91 -7.33 29.42
N ALA A 436 -28.90 -7.98 30.58
CA ALA A 436 -28.35 -9.32 30.68
C ALA A 436 -29.24 -10.24 29.85
N SER A 437 -28.69 -10.81 28.78
CA SER A 437 -29.32 -11.94 28.12
C SER A 437 -29.59 -13.04 29.17
N THR A 438 -30.75 -13.69 29.08
CA THR A 438 -31.19 -14.71 30.04
C THR A 438 -30.61 -16.10 29.74
N THR A 439 -29.78 -16.23 28.71
CA THR A 439 -29.07 -17.46 28.36
C THR A 439 -27.62 -17.39 28.84
N ASP A 440 -27.12 -18.52 29.35
CA ASP A 440 -25.74 -18.67 29.79
C ASP A 440 -24.77 -18.86 28.59
N ASN A 441 -25.29 -19.08 27.38
CA ASN A 441 -24.51 -19.32 26.17
C ASN A 441 -23.82 -18.03 25.63
N LEU A 442 -22.53 -18.13 25.28
CA LEU A 442 -21.74 -16.98 24.82
C LEU A 442 -22.17 -16.44 23.44
N ILE A 443 -22.43 -17.31 22.47
CA ILE A 443 -22.77 -16.94 21.09
C ILE A 443 -24.12 -16.22 21.04
N ASP A 444 -25.15 -16.76 21.68
CA ASP A 444 -26.47 -16.12 21.78
C ASP A 444 -26.39 -14.75 22.44
N ARG A 445 -25.61 -14.64 23.52
CA ARG A 445 -25.35 -13.36 24.20
C ARG A 445 -24.71 -12.36 23.25
N GLN A 446 -23.77 -12.79 22.42
CA GLN A 446 -23.09 -11.91 21.47
C GLN A 446 -24.00 -11.51 20.30
N ILE A 447 -24.84 -12.43 19.79
CA ILE A 447 -25.85 -12.13 18.77
C ILE A 447 -26.82 -11.05 19.28
N GLU A 448 -27.35 -11.22 20.50
CA GLU A 448 -28.26 -10.24 21.09
C GLU A 448 -27.56 -8.92 21.41
N ASN A 449 -26.32 -8.97 21.92
CA ASN A 449 -25.51 -7.77 22.14
C ASN A 449 -25.30 -7.00 20.83
N THR A 450 -24.87 -7.69 19.78
CA THR A 450 -24.69 -7.14 18.42
C THR A 450 -25.96 -6.46 17.95
N ARG A 451 -27.10 -7.14 18.02
CA ARG A 451 -28.39 -6.59 17.58
C ARG A 451 -28.72 -5.27 18.28
N LEU A 452 -28.49 -5.19 19.59
CA LEU A 452 -28.77 -4.00 20.39
C LEU A 452 -27.76 -2.87 20.14
N VAL A 453 -26.47 -3.20 20.00
CA VAL A 453 -25.39 -2.24 19.70
C VAL A 453 -25.61 -1.63 18.32
N VAL A 454 -25.79 -2.46 17.29
CA VAL A 454 -26.04 -2.02 15.91
C VAL A 454 -27.34 -1.22 15.83
N ALA A 455 -28.43 -1.66 16.45
CA ALA A 455 -29.69 -0.89 16.45
C ALA A 455 -29.58 0.48 17.14
N LYS A 456 -28.59 0.67 18.03
CA LYS A 456 -28.26 1.98 18.59
C LYS A 456 -27.38 2.79 17.63
N GLY A 457 -26.35 2.17 17.04
CA GLY A 457 -25.47 2.80 16.05
C GLY A 457 -26.22 3.25 14.79
N ASP A 458 -27.14 2.44 14.28
CA ASP A 458 -27.93 2.70 13.07
C ASP A 458 -28.80 3.96 13.17
N LYS A 459 -29.08 4.42 14.39
CA LYS A 459 -29.81 5.67 14.68
C LYS A 459 -28.89 6.89 14.74
N ALA A 460 -27.58 6.70 14.78
CA ALA A 460 -26.61 7.79 14.71
C ALA A 460 -26.78 8.52 13.37
N LYS A 461 -26.45 9.81 13.40
CA LYS A 461 -26.50 10.64 12.21
C LYS A 461 -25.19 10.49 11.47
N VAL A 462 -25.28 10.47 10.15
CA VAL A 462 -24.11 10.61 9.29
C VAL A 462 -23.79 12.10 9.14
N PRO A 463 -22.51 12.51 9.24
CA PRO A 463 -22.13 13.89 8.95
C PRO A 463 -22.57 14.31 7.55
N THR A 464 -23.20 15.48 7.47
CA THR A 464 -23.63 16.07 6.20
C THR A 464 -23.72 17.60 6.32
N ASP A 465 -23.23 18.29 5.30
CA ASP A 465 -23.39 19.72 5.13
C ASP A 465 -23.33 20.11 3.64
N LYS A 466 -23.54 21.40 3.34
CA LYS A 466 -23.60 21.92 1.98
C LYS A 466 -22.31 21.79 1.18
N LEU A 467 -21.15 21.74 1.85
CA LEU A 467 -19.87 21.53 1.19
C LEU A 467 -19.73 20.04 0.86
N LEU A 468 -19.97 19.17 1.84
CA LEU A 468 -19.85 17.72 1.66
C LEU A 468 -20.78 17.16 0.59
N GLU A 469 -21.97 17.75 0.39
CA GLU A 469 -22.89 17.40 -0.71
C GLU A 469 -22.33 17.68 -2.12
N LYS A 470 -21.27 18.49 -2.22
CA LYS A 470 -20.61 18.85 -3.49
C LYS A 470 -19.30 18.12 -3.72
N LEU A 471 -18.66 17.64 -2.64
CA LEU A 471 -17.41 16.91 -2.75
C LEU A 471 -17.68 15.52 -3.32
N HIS A 472 -16.83 15.07 -4.23
CA HIS A 472 -16.83 13.68 -4.66
C HIS A 472 -16.41 12.79 -3.48
N ILE A 473 -17.08 11.65 -3.32
CA ILE A 473 -16.77 10.65 -2.30
C ILE A 473 -16.67 9.30 -3.00
N SER A 474 -15.49 8.72 -2.97
CA SER A 474 -15.18 7.40 -3.52
C SER A 474 -15.41 6.37 -2.40
N ALA A 475 -16.44 5.55 -2.57
CA ALA A 475 -16.85 4.56 -1.57
C ALA A 475 -17.74 3.46 -2.18
N ASP A 476 -17.38 2.21 -1.95
CA ASP A 476 -18.08 1.02 -2.45
C ASP A 476 -19.03 0.39 -1.42
N SER A 477 -18.94 0.82 -0.16
CA SER A 477 -19.74 0.32 0.95
C SER A 477 -20.27 1.44 1.86
N ALA A 478 -21.25 1.10 2.71
CA ALA A 478 -21.77 2.05 3.68
C ALA A 478 -20.73 2.44 4.76
N LEU A 479 -19.82 1.52 5.09
CA LEU A 479 -18.71 1.79 6.02
C LEU A 479 -17.73 2.79 5.41
N GLU A 480 -17.32 2.59 4.17
CA GLU A 480 -16.40 3.49 3.46
C GLU A 480 -16.97 4.90 3.36
N GLU A 481 -18.21 5.06 2.89
CA GLU A 481 -18.84 6.40 2.82
C GLU A 481 -19.04 7.01 4.21
N TYR A 482 -19.35 6.19 5.22
CA TYR A 482 -19.47 6.69 6.59
C TYR A 482 -18.13 7.25 7.10
N LEU A 483 -17.04 6.51 6.94
CA LEU A 483 -15.70 6.96 7.33
C LEU A 483 -15.29 8.19 6.53
N ALA A 484 -15.43 8.16 5.20
CA ALA A 484 -15.07 9.28 4.34
C ALA A 484 -15.77 10.58 4.76
N ARG A 485 -17.09 10.50 5.03
CA ARG A 485 -17.86 11.66 5.50
C ARG A 485 -17.39 12.19 6.84
N ASN A 486 -17.11 11.32 7.81
CA ASN A 486 -16.61 11.74 9.13
C ASN A 486 -15.22 12.38 9.00
N LEU A 487 -14.33 11.76 8.24
CA LEU A 487 -12.96 12.23 8.02
C LEU A 487 -12.94 13.58 7.30
N MET A 488 -13.73 13.75 6.23
CA MET A 488 -13.85 15.03 5.52
C MET A 488 -14.46 16.15 6.38
N THR A 489 -15.27 15.82 7.39
CA THR A 489 -15.85 16.80 8.32
C THR A 489 -15.01 17.07 9.55
N GLY A 490 -13.94 16.31 9.78
CA GLY A 490 -13.00 16.53 10.88
C GLY A 490 -13.47 15.96 12.21
N GLU A 491 -14.23 14.85 12.19
CA GLU A 491 -14.70 14.20 13.41
C GLU A 491 -13.57 13.40 14.06
N GLU A 492 -13.24 13.71 15.32
CA GLU A 492 -12.12 13.09 16.06
C GLU A 492 -12.50 11.78 16.79
N ASP A 493 -13.80 11.50 16.99
CA ASP A 493 -14.33 10.28 17.62
C ASP A 493 -15.47 9.71 16.78
N ILE A 494 -15.15 8.66 16.02
CA ILE A 494 -16.05 8.05 15.05
C ILE A 494 -16.54 6.71 15.60
N SER A 495 -17.81 6.64 15.98
CA SER A 495 -18.42 5.40 16.48
C SER A 495 -18.57 4.34 15.37
N LEU A 496 -18.01 3.15 15.60
CA LEU A 496 -18.12 1.94 14.76
C LEU A 496 -19.19 0.95 15.25
N MET A 497 -20.08 1.38 16.15
CA MET A 497 -21.17 0.53 16.67
C MET A 497 -22.06 -0.07 15.58
N SER A 498 -22.22 0.61 14.46
CA SER A 498 -23.04 0.16 13.34
C SER A 498 -22.35 -0.89 12.47
N PHE A 499 -21.03 -1.01 12.52
CA PHE A 499 -20.23 -1.78 11.56
C PHE A 499 -19.41 -2.85 12.31
N PRO A 500 -20.01 -3.98 12.70
CA PRO A 500 -19.30 -5.07 13.38
C PRO A 500 -18.05 -5.57 12.64
N GLU A 501 -18.06 -5.53 11.31
CA GLU A 501 -16.92 -5.84 10.44
C GLU A 501 -15.71 -4.94 10.71
N ALA A 502 -15.92 -3.64 10.96
CA ALA A 502 -14.87 -2.67 11.29
C ALA A 502 -14.36 -2.77 12.75
N GLN A 503 -14.90 -3.72 13.53
CA GLN A 503 -14.42 -4.00 14.90
C GLN A 503 -13.35 -5.09 14.90
N ASN A 504 -13.01 -5.61 13.73
CA ASN A 504 -11.79 -6.35 13.44
C ASN A 504 -10.71 -5.37 12.96
N THR A 505 -9.53 -5.44 13.55
CA THR A 505 -8.45 -4.48 13.29
C THR A 505 -7.87 -4.56 11.89
N GLU A 506 -7.70 -5.78 11.36
CA GLU A 506 -7.23 -6.00 9.98
C GLU A 506 -8.21 -5.37 8.98
N VAL A 507 -9.52 -5.61 9.14
CA VAL A 507 -10.54 -4.98 8.28
C VAL A 507 -10.60 -3.47 8.47
N LEU A 508 -10.43 -2.98 9.70
CA LEU A 508 -10.52 -1.55 9.98
C LEU A 508 -9.38 -0.76 9.34
N ILE A 509 -8.14 -1.25 9.47
CA ILE A 509 -6.95 -0.58 8.93
C ILE A 509 -7.07 -0.45 7.41
N ASP A 510 -7.28 -1.55 6.69
CA ASP A 510 -7.45 -1.53 5.23
C ASP A 510 -8.54 -0.54 4.78
N VAL A 511 -9.69 -0.53 5.46
CA VAL A 511 -10.80 0.34 5.06
C VAL A 511 -10.49 1.81 5.38
N VAL A 512 -9.83 2.12 6.49
CA VAL A 512 -9.41 3.49 6.82
C VAL A 512 -8.40 4.00 5.81
N GLU A 513 -7.41 3.18 5.46
CA GLU A 513 -6.35 3.53 4.51
C GLU A 513 -6.91 3.68 3.08
N LYS A 514 -7.69 2.70 2.59
CA LYS A 514 -8.44 2.83 1.32
C LYS A 514 -9.27 4.11 1.30
N VAL A 515 -10.05 4.38 2.36
CA VAL A 515 -10.89 5.59 2.40
C VAL A 515 -10.03 6.85 2.31
N MET A 516 -8.91 6.92 3.01
CA MET A 516 -8.01 8.06 2.96
C MET A 516 -7.38 8.25 1.58
N TYR A 517 -6.77 7.20 1.02
CA TYR A 517 -6.05 7.30 -0.26
C TYR A 517 -6.97 7.47 -1.46
N GLN A 518 -8.18 6.93 -1.39
CA GLN A 518 -9.13 7.04 -2.50
C GLN A 518 -10.03 8.27 -2.42
N ASN A 519 -9.91 9.10 -1.38
CA ASN A 519 -10.70 10.33 -1.25
C ASN A 519 -9.80 11.58 -1.09
N PRO A 520 -9.44 12.27 -2.20
CA PRO A 520 -8.57 13.46 -2.20
C PRO A 520 -9.07 14.63 -1.32
N TYR A 521 -10.34 14.64 -0.89
CA TYR A 521 -10.84 15.66 0.03
C TYR A 521 -10.57 15.36 1.51
N ILE A 522 -10.07 14.18 1.86
CA ILE A 522 -9.57 13.88 3.21
C ILE A 522 -8.13 14.39 3.26
N ILE A 523 -7.93 15.55 3.88
CA ILE A 523 -6.62 16.21 3.94
C ILE A 523 -6.17 16.36 5.39
N GLY A 524 -4.87 16.15 5.63
CA GLY A 524 -4.22 16.33 6.92
C GLY A 524 -4.67 15.38 8.01
N LEU A 525 -4.91 14.10 7.67
CA LEU A 525 -5.08 13.03 8.66
C LEU A 525 -3.71 12.77 9.31
N ALA A 526 -3.54 13.10 10.59
CA ALA A 526 -2.24 12.96 11.26
C ALA A 526 -2.07 11.59 11.91
N SER A 527 -3.13 11.08 12.56
CA SER A 527 -3.10 9.77 13.20
C SER A 527 -4.49 9.20 13.39
N TYR A 528 -4.56 7.87 13.52
CA TYR A 528 -5.79 7.17 13.87
C TYR A 528 -5.54 6.02 14.84
N GLY A 529 -6.57 5.62 15.58
CA GLY A 529 -6.47 4.56 16.60
C GLY A 529 -7.82 3.98 16.99
N TYR A 530 -7.92 2.67 17.18
CA TYR A 530 -9.16 2.01 17.58
C TYR A 530 -9.20 1.64 19.07
N ASP A 531 -10.29 2.02 19.75
CA ASP A 531 -10.58 1.58 21.12
C ASP A 531 -11.69 0.54 21.14
N TYR A 532 -11.27 -0.70 21.35
CA TYR A 532 -12.13 -1.87 21.50
C TYR A 532 -13.23 -1.72 22.57
N ARG A 533 -13.02 -0.93 23.62
CA ARG A 533 -13.99 -0.75 24.69
C ARG A 533 -15.07 0.24 24.32
N THR A 534 -14.75 1.29 23.57
CA THR A 534 -15.72 2.28 23.09
C THR A 534 -16.32 1.88 21.75
N LEU A 535 -15.67 1.00 20.99
CA LEU A 535 -15.99 0.75 19.59
C LEU A 535 -15.90 2.06 18.78
N SER A 536 -14.90 2.88 19.08
CA SER A 536 -14.65 4.15 18.40
C SER A 536 -13.30 4.13 17.71
N LEU A 537 -13.26 4.65 16.50
CA LEU A 537 -12.05 5.09 15.83
C LEU A 537 -11.77 6.54 16.29
N TYR A 538 -10.63 6.76 16.92
CA TYR A 538 -10.13 8.10 17.22
C TYR A 538 -9.23 8.57 16.11
N VAL A 539 -9.32 9.84 15.80
CA VAL A 539 -8.61 10.48 14.70
C VAL A 539 -8.06 11.82 15.17
N SER A 540 -6.86 12.18 14.71
CA SER A 540 -6.31 13.52 14.86
C SER A 540 -5.95 14.12 13.50
N TYR A 541 -5.95 15.44 13.44
CA TYR A 541 -5.69 16.19 12.21
C TYR A 541 -4.52 17.16 12.42
N GLU A 542 -3.74 17.35 11.38
CA GLU A 542 -2.61 18.28 11.32
C GLU A 542 -3.06 19.73 11.53
N ASN A 543 -4.20 20.07 10.91
CA ASN A 543 -4.75 21.41 10.89
C ASN A 543 -6.12 21.48 11.59
N PRO A 544 -6.48 22.61 12.21
CA PRO A 544 -7.83 22.79 12.74
C PRO A 544 -8.90 22.57 11.68
N VAL A 545 -9.98 21.87 12.03
CA VAL A 545 -11.09 21.53 11.10
C VAL A 545 -11.57 22.73 10.28
N LYS A 546 -11.65 23.94 10.86
CA LYS A 546 -12.07 25.14 10.14
C LYS A 546 -11.19 25.44 8.92
N GLU A 547 -9.88 25.25 9.05
CA GLU A 547 -8.90 25.43 7.99
C GLU A 547 -9.00 24.32 6.95
N MET A 548 -9.06 23.06 7.39
CA MET A 548 -9.31 21.91 6.51
C MET A 548 -10.55 22.14 5.62
N ARG A 549 -11.67 22.57 6.20
CA ARG A 549 -12.91 22.87 5.47
C ARG A 549 -12.80 24.10 4.55
N ALA A 550 -11.83 24.99 4.76
CA ALA A 550 -11.54 26.09 3.84
C ALA A 550 -10.73 25.60 2.64
N LYS A 551 -9.65 24.87 2.89
CA LYS A 551 -8.81 24.23 1.87
C LYS A 551 -9.63 23.32 0.94
N GLN A 552 -10.52 22.48 1.48
CA GLN A 552 -11.44 21.67 0.67
C GLN A 552 -12.35 22.48 -0.27
N ARG A 553 -12.78 23.70 0.12
CA ARG A 553 -13.57 24.57 -0.78
C ARG A 553 -12.74 25.13 -1.92
N GLU A 554 -11.47 25.42 -1.65
CA GLU A 554 -10.53 25.97 -2.61
C GLU A 554 -10.10 24.89 -3.59
N ILE A 555 -9.77 23.67 -3.11
CA ILE A 555 -9.55 22.48 -3.94
C ILE A 555 -10.73 22.27 -4.90
N MET A 556 -11.97 22.23 -4.40
CA MET A 556 -13.15 22.01 -5.23
C MET A 556 -13.32 23.10 -6.30
N GLN A 557 -13.13 24.38 -5.94
CA GLN A 557 -13.27 25.50 -6.88
C GLN A 557 -12.19 25.48 -7.96
N GLU A 558 -10.97 25.13 -7.57
CA GLU A 558 -9.83 25.09 -8.47
C GLU A 558 -9.89 23.88 -9.40
N ALA A 559 -10.34 22.72 -8.90
CA ALA A 559 -10.61 21.54 -9.72
C ALA A 559 -11.69 21.84 -10.78
N GLU A 560 -12.80 22.49 -10.39
CA GLU A 560 -13.84 22.92 -11.34
C GLU A 560 -13.28 23.89 -12.39
N ARG A 561 -12.37 24.80 -11.99
CA ARG A 561 -11.73 25.77 -12.91
C ARG A 561 -10.82 25.06 -13.91
N ILE A 562 -9.98 24.13 -13.44
CA ILE A 562 -9.02 23.38 -14.27
C ILE A 562 -9.79 22.53 -15.28
N ILE A 563 -10.78 21.74 -14.84
CA ILE A 563 -11.58 20.91 -15.74
C ILE A 563 -12.27 21.75 -16.82
N ALA A 564 -12.81 22.92 -16.47
CA ALA A 564 -13.44 23.80 -17.44
C ALA A 564 -12.46 24.44 -18.44
N ALA A 565 -11.18 24.54 -18.09
CA ALA A 565 -10.13 25.11 -18.95
C ALA A 565 -9.43 24.05 -19.81
N THR A 566 -9.25 22.85 -19.28
CA THR A 566 -8.43 21.78 -19.89
C THR A 566 -9.27 20.80 -20.70
N ILE A 567 -10.53 20.52 -20.30
CA ILE A 567 -11.33 19.44 -20.89
C ILE A 567 -12.43 19.98 -21.80
N THR A 568 -12.51 19.47 -23.02
CA THR A 568 -13.62 19.74 -23.95
C THR A 568 -14.52 18.52 -24.14
N PRO A 569 -15.81 18.71 -24.49
CA PRO A 569 -16.75 17.59 -24.68
C PRO A 569 -16.38 16.59 -25.79
N GLU A 570 -15.53 16.99 -26.73
CA GLU A 570 -15.11 16.18 -27.87
C GLU A 570 -13.92 15.26 -27.55
N MET A 571 -13.21 15.51 -26.44
CA MET A 571 -12.06 14.71 -26.03
C MET A 571 -12.50 13.30 -25.64
N ASN A 572 -11.79 12.30 -26.17
CA ASN A 572 -11.87 10.93 -25.70
C ASN A 572 -11.04 10.75 -24.41
N ASP A 573 -11.16 9.59 -23.75
CA ASP A 573 -10.54 9.41 -22.44
C ASP A 573 -9.01 9.49 -22.44
N GLU A 574 -8.34 9.11 -23.54
CA GLU A 574 -6.89 9.32 -23.70
C GLU A 574 -6.54 10.81 -23.81
N GLU A 575 -7.28 11.56 -24.63
CA GLU A 575 -7.06 13.01 -24.79
C GLU A 575 -7.29 13.75 -23.47
N LYS A 576 -8.28 13.33 -22.67
CA LYS A 576 -8.52 13.89 -21.34
C LYS A 576 -7.36 13.60 -20.37
N ARG A 577 -6.93 12.34 -20.27
CA ARG A 577 -5.83 11.93 -19.39
C ARG A 577 -4.55 12.68 -19.71
N LEU A 578 -4.21 12.74 -21.00
CA LEU A 578 -3.01 13.42 -21.48
C LEU A 578 -3.09 14.92 -21.20
N ALA A 579 -4.23 15.57 -21.50
CA ALA A 579 -4.39 16.99 -21.21
C ALA A 579 -4.30 17.33 -19.71
N ILE A 580 -4.75 16.44 -18.83
CA ILE A 580 -4.59 16.59 -17.38
C ILE A 580 -3.12 16.39 -16.98
N TYR A 581 -2.48 15.37 -17.51
CA TYR A 581 -1.06 15.05 -17.25
C TYR A 581 -0.15 16.23 -17.64
N ASP A 582 -0.31 16.72 -18.88
CA ASP A 582 0.40 17.89 -19.41
C ASP A 582 0.10 19.15 -18.60
N TYR A 583 -1.16 19.35 -18.19
CA TYR A 583 -1.53 20.49 -17.35
C TYR A 583 -0.77 20.49 -16.01
N LEU A 584 -0.58 19.33 -15.38
CA LEU A 584 0.15 19.25 -14.12
C LEU A 584 1.62 19.58 -14.34
N ASN A 585 2.26 18.96 -15.34
CA ASN A 585 3.62 19.28 -15.75
C ASN A 585 3.83 20.79 -15.96
N ASP A 586 2.96 21.43 -16.73
CA ASP A 586 3.15 22.83 -17.14
C ASP A 586 2.85 23.86 -16.04
N THR A 587 2.20 23.47 -14.95
CA THR A 587 1.62 24.43 -13.99
C THR A 587 1.98 24.18 -12.53
N THR A 588 2.81 23.19 -12.25
CA THR A 588 3.14 22.76 -10.89
C THR A 588 4.64 22.53 -10.74
N VAL A 589 5.13 22.56 -9.51
CA VAL A 589 6.55 22.41 -9.17
C VAL A 589 6.66 21.42 -8.02
N TYR A 590 7.70 20.58 -8.05
CA TYR A 590 8.04 19.71 -6.94
C TYR A 590 8.53 20.51 -5.71
N ASP A 591 8.25 20.03 -4.50
CA ASP A 591 8.62 20.71 -3.26
C ASP A 591 9.80 20.00 -2.57
N ASP A 592 11.01 20.29 -3.03
CA ASP A 592 12.26 19.69 -2.50
C ASP A 592 12.47 19.99 -1.01
N ASP A 593 12.12 21.22 -0.58
CA ASP A 593 12.20 21.62 0.84
C ASP A 593 11.30 20.72 1.71
N ALA A 594 10.12 20.33 1.20
CA ALA A 594 9.23 19.41 1.88
C ALA A 594 9.80 17.99 1.95
N LEU A 595 10.40 17.52 0.85
CA LEU A 595 11.07 16.22 0.79
C LEU A 595 12.24 16.13 1.77
N ASP A 596 13.15 17.11 1.77
CA ASP A 596 14.25 17.24 2.73
C ASP A 596 13.75 17.20 4.19
N ASN A 597 12.62 17.86 4.44
CA ASN A 597 12.00 17.83 5.76
C ASN A 597 11.51 16.44 6.16
N ALA A 598 10.93 15.69 5.23
CA ALA A 598 10.49 14.32 5.43
C ALA A 598 11.67 13.39 5.72
N TYR A 599 12.76 13.49 4.95
CA TYR A 599 13.99 12.72 5.17
C TYR A 599 14.54 12.88 6.57
N LYS A 600 14.59 14.13 7.08
CA LYS A 600 15.01 14.43 8.47
C LYS A 600 14.20 13.67 9.54
N TYR A 601 13.01 13.18 9.21
CA TYR A 601 12.13 12.44 10.11
C TYR A 601 11.80 11.03 9.62
N ASP A 602 12.60 10.46 8.72
CA ASP A 602 12.41 9.12 8.13
C ASP A 602 11.00 8.93 7.54
N PHE A 603 10.43 9.97 6.93
CA PHE A 603 9.07 9.97 6.37
C PHE A 603 7.94 9.63 7.36
N ARG A 604 8.20 9.74 8.67
CA ARG A 604 7.19 9.49 9.72
C ARG A 604 6.32 10.69 10.05
N LYS A 605 6.78 11.89 9.69
CA LYS A 605 6.11 13.17 9.92
C LYS A 605 6.82 14.27 9.15
N VAL A 606 6.17 15.43 9.04
CA VAL A 606 6.79 16.69 8.58
C VAL A 606 6.48 17.84 9.51
N ASP A 607 7.27 18.90 9.41
CA ASP A 607 7.04 20.16 10.11
C ASP A 607 5.77 20.86 9.56
N PRO A 608 5.01 21.61 10.40
CA PRO A 608 3.69 22.11 10.02
C PRO A 608 3.61 23.02 8.79
N GLU A 609 4.73 23.60 8.36
CA GLU A 609 4.78 24.44 7.16
C GLU A 609 4.70 23.62 5.86
N PHE A 610 5.00 22.32 5.91
CA PHE A 610 4.99 21.41 4.77
C PHE A 610 3.72 20.55 4.66
N TYR A 611 2.78 20.63 5.61
CA TYR A 611 1.54 19.82 5.59
C TYR A 611 0.76 19.92 4.27
N ASP A 612 0.78 21.09 3.62
CA ASP A 612 0.05 21.27 2.38
C ASP A 612 0.68 20.49 1.21
N ALA A 613 2.00 20.33 1.18
CA ALA A 613 2.75 19.63 0.13
C ALA A 613 2.39 18.14 0.02
N TYR A 614 1.92 17.53 1.11
CA TYR A 614 1.51 16.11 1.18
C TYR A 614 0.00 15.90 0.99
N SER A 615 -0.76 16.97 0.76
CA SER A 615 -2.20 16.91 0.58
C SER A 615 -2.59 17.37 -0.81
N THR A 616 -3.81 17.07 -1.26
CA THR A 616 -4.35 17.59 -2.53
C THR A 616 -4.25 19.12 -2.65
N TYR A 617 -4.18 19.85 -1.53
CA TYR A 617 -4.08 21.31 -1.54
C TYR A 617 -2.77 21.81 -2.16
N GLY A 618 -1.64 21.12 -1.94
CA GLY A 618 -0.32 21.49 -2.46
C GLY A 618 -0.35 21.68 -3.97
N ILE A 619 -0.62 20.61 -4.71
CA ILE A 619 -0.62 20.65 -6.18
C ILE A 619 -1.90 21.30 -6.75
N MET A 620 -3.07 21.03 -6.17
CA MET A 620 -4.30 21.63 -6.69
C MET A 620 -4.29 23.15 -6.57
N VAL A 621 -3.89 23.71 -5.41
CA VAL A 621 -4.05 25.15 -5.11
C VAL A 621 -2.72 25.89 -5.06
N ASN A 622 -1.74 25.39 -4.31
CA ASN A 622 -0.44 26.07 -4.16
C ASN A 622 0.45 25.93 -5.41
N LYS A 623 0.19 24.92 -6.25
CA LYS A 623 1.04 24.52 -7.38
C LYS A 623 2.44 24.07 -6.97
N LEU A 624 2.57 23.65 -5.71
CA LEU A 624 3.81 23.23 -5.08
C LEU A 624 3.48 22.07 -4.14
N GLY A 625 4.12 20.92 -4.32
CA GLY A 625 3.93 19.77 -3.46
C GLY A 625 4.73 18.54 -3.92
N VAL A 626 4.56 17.43 -3.20
CA VAL A 626 5.28 16.17 -3.45
C VAL A 626 4.38 15.11 -4.09
N CYS A 627 4.92 13.90 -4.36
CA CYS A 627 4.23 12.87 -5.15
C CYS A 627 2.81 12.55 -4.66
N MET A 628 2.57 12.51 -3.35
CA MET A 628 1.23 12.28 -2.79
C MET A 628 0.19 13.31 -3.26
N SER A 629 0.58 14.58 -3.31
CA SER A 629 -0.30 15.67 -3.74
C SER A 629 -0.56 15.66 -5.25
N TYR A 630 0.43 15.25 -6.05
CA TYR A 630 0.30 14.98 -7.48
C TYR A 630 -0.69 13.83 -7.72
N ALA A 631 -0.50 12.69 -7.06
CA ALA A 631 -1.35 11.51 -7.21
C ALA A 631 -2.81 11.79 -6.84
N TYR A 632 -3.04 12.51 -5.74
CA TYR A 632 -4.37 12.94 -5.35
C TYR A 632 -5.01 13.92 -6.35
N THR A 633 -4.24 14.89 -6.85
CA THR A 633 -4.74 15.89 -7.78
C THR A 633 -5.10 15.27 -9.12
N TYR A 634 -4.23 14.39 -9.64
CA TYR A 634 -4.46 13.66 -10.89
C TYR A 634 -5.70 12.76 -10.78
N LYS A 635 -5.85 12.01 -9.69
CA LYS A 635 -7.08 11.25 -9.41
C LYS A 635 -8.32 12.14 -9.43
N LEU A 636 -8.32 13.24 -8.66
CA LEU A 636 -9.48 14.12 -8.55
C LEU A 636 -9.88 14.73 -9.90
N LEU A 637 -8.91 15.19 -10.69
CA LEU A 637 -9.18 15.74 -12.02
C LEU A 637 -9.69 14.67 -12.99
N ASN A 638 -9.11 13.46 -12.99
CA ASN A 638 -9.56 12.37 -13.84
C ASN A 638 -10.98 11.90 -13.50
N GLU A 639 -11.31 11.75 -12.21
CA GLU A 639 -12.66 11.39 -11.77
C GLU A 639 -13.69 12.45 -12.22
N LEU A 640 -13.35 13.74 -12.13
CA LEU A 640 -14.20 14.83 -12.65
C LEU A 640 -14.32 14.82 -14.19
N ALA A 641 -13.31 14.32 -14.89
CA ALA A 641 -13.30 14.13 -16.34
C ALA A 641 -14.00 12.82 -16.79
N GLY A 642 -14.42 11.99 -15.84
CA GLY A 642 -15.09 10.71 -16.08
C GLY A 642 -14.14 9.56 -16.42
N VAL A 643 -12.86 9.67 -16.03
CA VAL A 643 -11.84 8.63 -16.17
C VAL A 643 -11.68 7.91 -14.83
N GLU A 644 -11.78 6.58 -14.83
CA GLU A 644 -11.56 5.77 -13.62
C GLU A 644 -10.06 5.77 -13.26
N THR A 645 -9.73 6.23 -12.06
CA THR A 645 -8.35 6.39 -11.58
C THR A 645 -8.29 6.13 -10.08
N ILE A 646 -7.28 5.38 -9.63
CA ILE A 646 -6.99 5.14 -8.22
C ILE A 646 -5.63 5.76 -7.86
N VAL A 647 -5.47 6.10 -6.58
CA VAL A 647 -4.14 6.37 -6.00
C VAL A 647 -3.53 5.03 -5.61
N VAL A 648 -2.24 4.89 -5.88
CA VAL A 648 -1.40 3.76 -5.49
C VAL A 648 -0.32 4.32 -4.57
N THR A 649 -0.02 3.59 -3.51
CA THR A 649 1.07 3.89 -2.56
C THR A 649 2.10 2.77 -2.59
N GLY A 650 3.33 3.10 -2.27
CA GLY A 650 4.43 2.15 -2.34
C GLY A 650 5.77 2.83 -2.13
N TYR A 651 6.76 2.36 -2.88
CA TYR A 651 8.14 2.81 -2.82
C TYR A 651 8.70 3.03 -4.22
N LEU A 652 9.63 3.96 -4.34
CA LEU A 652 10.45 4.22 -5.51
C LEU A 652 11.89 4.35 -5.02
N ASP A 653 12.79 3.50 -5.51
CA ASP A 653 14.17 3.37 -5.00
C ASP A 653 14.24 3.28 -3.46
N GLY A 654 13.35 2.48 -2.86
CA GLY A 654 13.27 2.29 -1.41
C GLY A 654 12.67 3.46 -0.63
N VAL A 655 12.36 4.59 -1.25
CA VAL A 655 11.77 5.77 -0.61
C VAL A 655 10.24 5.76 -0.78
N PRO A 656 9.45 6.09 0.25
CA PRO A 656 8.00 6.12 0.14
C PRO A 656 7.50 7.00 -1.01
N HIS A 657 6.66 6.42 -1.88
CA HIS A 657 6.14 7.04 -3.09
C HIS A 657 4.64 6.83 -3.27
N ALA A 658 4.02 7.68 -4.07
CA ALA A 658 2.60 7.59 -4.41
C ALA A 658 2.37 8.05 -5.85
N TRP A 659 1.64 7.25 -6.62
CA TRP A 659 1.32 7.50 -8.02
C TRP A 659 -0.13 7.05 -8.32
N ASN A 660 -0.47 6.83 -9.59
CA ASN A 660 -1.80 6.43 -9.98
C ASN A 660 -1.83 5.18 -10.86
N LYS A 661 -2.94 4.46 -10.77
CA LYS A 661 -3.38 3.53 -11.81
C LYS A 661 -4.64 4.05 -12.48
N VAL A 662 -4.66 4.03 -13.81
CA VAL A 662 -5.79 4.44 -14.65
C VAL A 662 -6.37 3.25 -15.38
N LYS A 663 -7.70 3.19 -15.49
CA LYS A 663 -8.37 2.11 -16.20
C LYS A 663 -8.38 2.39 -17.70
N ILE A 664 -7.74 1.52 -18.48
CA ILE A 664 -7.68 1.61 -19.94
C ILE A 664 -8.14 0.28 -20.54
N GLY A 665 -9.36 0.27 -21.09
CA GLY A 665 -9.98 -0.97 -21.53
C GLY A 665 -10.37 -1.85 -20.35
N GLU A 666 -9.76 -3.02 -20.25
CA GLU A 666 -9.95 -3.99 -19.15
C GLU A 666 -8.76 -4.02 -18.18
N GLU A 667 -7.74 -3.21 -18.41
CA GLU A 667 -6.48 -3.20 -17.65
C GLU A 667 -6.36 -1.93 -16.79
N TRP A 668 -5.58 -2.03 -15.72
CA TRP A 668 -5.18 -0.91 -14.88
C TRP A 668 -3.70 -0.64 -15.10
N LEU A 669 -3.38 0.52 -15.69
CA LEU A 669 -2.02 0.87 -16.09
C LEU A 669 -1.48 1.98 -15.20
N ASN A 670 -0.19 1.93 -14.92
CA ASN A 670 0.51 2.90 -14.10
C ASN A 670 0.60 4.24 -14.84
N VAL A 671 0.53 5.33 -14.07
CA VAL A 671 0.77 6.72 -14.49
C VAL A 671 1.36 7.44 -13.29
N ASP A 672 2.56 8.01 -13.45
CA ASP A 672 3.14 8.92 -12.47
C ASP A 672 3.17 10.36 -13.00
N PRO A 673 2.26 11.24 -12.52
CA PRO A 673 2.26 12.66 -12.89
C PRO A 673 3.34 13.49 -12.17
N THR A 674 4.06 12.92 -11.21
CA THR A 674 5.13 13.58 -10.44
C THR A 674 6.43 13.60 -11.23
N ASN A 675 6.86 12.43 -11.70
CA ASN A 675 8.10 12.23 -12.44
C ASN A 675 7.89 12.45 -13.93
N ASN A 676 7.67 13.71 -14.30
CA ASN A 676 7.51 14.13 -15.68
C ASN A 676 8.58 15.17 -16.03
N ALA A 677 8.61 15.62 -17.28
CA ALA A 677 9.66 16.47 -17.85
C ALA A 677 10.12 17.63 -16.95
N THR A 678 9.23 18.37 -16.29
CA THR A 678 9.65 19.53 -15.49
C THR A 678 10.32 19.18 -14.16
N ASN A 679 10.18 17.94 -13.71
CA ASN A 679 10.64 17.48 -12.41
C ASN A 679 11.77 16.44 -12.52
N SER A 680 11.89 15.75 -13.67
CA SER A 680 12.87 14.66 -13.85
C SER A 680 13.55 14.67 -15.23
N ASP A 681 13.33 15.70 -16.05
CA ASP A 681 13.77 15.85 -17.45
C ASP A 681 13.32 14.76 -18.44
N VAL A 682 12.72 13.67 -17.95
CA VAL A 682 12.15 12.59 -18.74
C VAL A 682 10.63 12.78 -18.88
N PRO A 683 10.14 13.11 -20.09
CA PRO A 683 8.72 13.30 -20.34
C PRO A 683 7.99 11.96 -20.35
N TYR A 684 6.77 11.94 -19.84
CA TYR A 684 5.86 10.78 -19.89
C TYR A 684 6.43 9.51 -19.25
N MET A 685 7.31 9.66 -18.26
CA MET A 685 7.78 8.52 -17.47
C MET A 685 6.57 7.78 -16.88
N LEU A 686 6.58 6.45 -16.97
CA LEU A 686 5.48 5.59 -16.51
C LEU A 686 4.09 5.87 -17.12
N TYR A 687 3.94 6.76 -18.12
CA TYR A 687 2.61 7.12 -18.64
C TYR A 687 1.96 5.95 -19.39
N ASN A 688 0.91 5.38 -18.79
CA ASN A 688 0.19 4.18 -19.23
C ASN A 688 1.09 2.93 -19.29
N ALA A 689 2.07 2.83 -18.42
CA ALA A 689 2.97 1.68 -18.33
C ALA A 689 2.29 0.47 -17.68
N ASN A 690 2.74 -0.74 -18.03
CA ASN A 690 2.30 -1.97 -17.39
C ASN A 690 3.04 -2.20 -16.06
N ASP A 691 2.65 -3.22 -15.29
CA ASP A 691 3.24 -3.48 -13.98
C ASP A 691 4.71 -3.93 -14.09
N ALA A 692 5.07 -4.66 -15.15
CA ALA A 692 6.45 -5.09 -15.38
C ALA A 692 7.41 -3.90 -15.62
N THR A 693 6.99 -2.91 -16.42
CA THR A 693 7.74 -1.68 -16.61
C THR A 693 7.85 -0.90 -15.30
N ALA A 694 6.77 -0.78 -14.53
CA ALA A 694 6.83 -0.09 -13.24
C ALA A 694 7.86 -0.72 -12.29
N ILE A 695 7.88 -2.05 -12.18
CA ILE A 695 8.88 -2.78 -11.38
C ILE A 695 10.31 -2.54 -11.89
N ASN A 696 10.52 -2.52 -13.21
CA ASN A 696 11.84 -2.25 -13.79
C ASN A 696 12.33 -0.83 -13.47
N GLU A 697 11.42 0.14 -13.37
CA GLU A 697 11.73 1.50 -12.91
C GLU A 697 11.66 1.64 -11.38
N GLU A 698 11.75 0.52 -10.65
CA GLU A 698 11.78 0.44 -9.19
C GLU A 698 10.52 0.91 -8.44
N TYR A 699 9.38 0.99 -9.13
CA TYR A 699 8.08 1.21 -8.48
C TYR A 699 7.60 -0.08 -7.84
N VAL A 700 7.53 -0.09 -6.51
CA VAL A 700 7.06 -1.24 -5.72
C VAL A 700 5.80 -0.84 -4.96
N GLU A 701 4.69 -1.46 -5.32
CA GLU A 701 3.40 -1.24 -4.64
C GLU A 701 3.40 -1.77 -3.21
N ASP A 702 2.77 -1.01 -2.30
CA ASP A 702 2.34 -1.51 -1.00
C ASP A 702 0.88 -2.01 -1.03
N VAL A 703 0.37 -2.48 0.10
CA VAL A 703 -1.00 -3.02 0.22
C VAL A 703 -1.99 -2.03 0.84
N SER A 704 -1.55 -0.84 1.25
CA SER A 704 -2.34 0.10 2.05
C SER A 704 -3.36 0.90 1.23
N TYR A 705 -3.16 1.02 -0.09
CA TYR A 705 -4.02 1.85 -0.95
C TYR A 705 -5.41 1.26 -1.24
N TRP A 706 -5.61 -0.04 -1.00
CA TRP A 706 -6.86 -0.76 -1.25
C TRP A 706 -7.09 -1.90 -0.25
N LEU A 707 -8.19 -2.64 -0.37
CA LEU A 707 -8.41 -3.86 0.41
C LEU A 707 -7.52 -4.99 -0.13
N ASP A 708 -6.75 -5.67 0.75
CA ASP A 708 -5.80 -6.74 0.33
C ASP A 708 -6.44 -7.76 -0.62
N ASP A 709 -7.67 -8.17 -0.33
CA ASP A 709 -8.35 -9.28 -1.01
C ASP A 709 -8.89 -8.86 -2.40
N GLU A 710 -8.74 -7.59 -2.75
CA GLU A 710 -9.19 -6.98 -4.00
C GLU A 710 -8.03 -6.40 -4.82
N LEU A 711 -6.79 -6.38 -4.33
CA LEU A 711 -5.63 -5.81 -5.04
C LEU A 711 -5.37 -6.46 -6.41
N ASP A 712 -5.58 -7.78 -6.52
CA ASP A 712 -5.44 -8.55 -7.76
C ASP A 712 -6.34 -8.06 -8.92
N GLN A 713 -7.30 -7.17 -8.66
CA GLN A 713 -8.14 -6.58 -9.71
C GLN A 713 -7.50 -5.38 -10.41
N TYR A 714 -6.37 -4.87 -9.91
CA TYR A 714 -5.68 -3.66 -10.38
C TYR A 714 -4.40 -3.96 -11.15
N THR A 715 -4.40 -5.01 -11.99
CA THR A 715 -3.22 -5.39 -12.77
C THR A 715 -3.27 -4.85 -14.20
N GLY A 716 -2.09 -4.63 -14.77
CA GLY A 716 -1.90 -4.26 -16.16
C GLY A 716 -0.70 -4.97 -16.75
N ASP A 717 -0.93 -5.81 -17.76
CA ASP A 717 0.14 -6.63 -18.36
C ASP A 717 0.59 -6.08 -19.72
N SER A 718 -0.30 -5.40 -20.44
CA SER A 718 -0.03 -4.95 -21.80
C SER A 718 0.75 -3.65 -21.87
N ASN A 719 1.85 -3.66 -22.63
CA ASN A 719 2.57 -2.45 -23.02
C ASN A 719 1.94 -1.71 -24.23
N LYS A 720 0.75 -2.11 -24.69
CA LYS A 720 0.09 -1.55 -25.88
C LYS A 720 -0.19 -0.04 -25.77
N TYR A 721 -0.43 0.45 -24.55
CA TYR A 721 -0.82 1.82 -24.28
C TYR A 721 0.32 2.69 -23.75
N ASP A 722 1.45 2.05 -23.43
CA ASP A 722 2.66 2.69 -22.95
C ASP A 722 3.15 3.75 -23.94
N TYR A 723 3.52 4.92 -23.43
CA TYR A 723 3.94 6.06 -24.25
C TYR A 723 5.18 5.74 -25.11
N TYR A 724 6.22 5.16 -24.51
CA TYR A 724 7.49 4.90 -25.17
C TYR A 724 7.35 3.81 -26.23
N VAL A 725 6.58 2.75 -25.93
CA VAL A 725 6.26 1.70 -26.91
C VAL A 725 5.45 2.24 -28.08
N LYS A 726 4.40 3.01 -27.81
CA LYS A 726 3.48 3.53 -28.84
C LYS A 726 4.16 4.53 -29.78
N ASN A 727 5.16 5.26 -29.29
CA ASN A 727 5.92 6.24 -30.06
C ASN A 727 7.24 5.67 -30.64
N GLY A 728 7.57 4.40 -30.38
CA GLY A 728 8.79 3.76 -30.89
C GLY A 728 10.07 4.30 -30.25
N LEU A 729 9.97 4.72 -28.99
CA LEU A 729 11.08 5.24 -28.17
C LEU A 729 11.62 4.18 -27.20
N GLU A 730 11.02 2.98 -27.15
CA GLU A 730 11.60 1.83 -26.46
C GLU A 730 12.51 1.04 -27.42
N VAL A 731 13.73 0.76 -26.98
CA VAL A 731 14.75 0.03 -27.74
C VAL A 731 15.12 -1.27 -27.02
N THR A 732 15.10 -2.38 -27.75
CA THR A 732 15.26 -3.72 -27.16
C THR A 732 16.53 -4.46 -27.58
N SER A 733 17.48 -3.76 -28.20
CA SER A 733 18.80 -4.28 -28.58
C SER A 733 19.71 -3.13 -29.02
N ASN A 734 21.02 -3.27 -28.90
CA ASN A 734 22.02 -2.31 -29.38
C ASN A 734 21.83 -1.95 -30.86
N LYS A 735 21.54 -2.96 -31.69
CA LYS A 735 21.23 -2.72 -33.10
C LYS A 735 20.04 -1.79 -33.31
N GLN A 736 18.97 -1.94 -32.50
CA GLN A 736 17.82 -1.05 -32.57
C GLN A 736 18.18 0.33 -32.02
N TYR A 737 18.93 0.39 -30.92
CA TYR A 737 19.45 1.62 -30.33
C TYR A 737 20.18 2.46 -31.37
N ARG A 738 21.24 1.91 -32.01
CA ARG A 738 22.01 2.61 -33.05
C ARG A 738 21.12 3.16 -34.16
N MET A 739 20.16 2.34 -34.62
CA MET A 739 19.23 2.74 -35.68
C MET A 739 18.31 3.90 -35.30
N GLU A 740 17.69 3.84 -34.11
CA GLU A 740 16.75 4.88 -33.67
C GLU A 740 17.48 6.15 -33.22
N LEU A 741 18.59 6.03 -32.50
CA LEU A 741 19.41 7.17 -32.12
C LEU A 741 19.91 7.94 -33.35
N THR A 742 20.50 7.26 -34.33
CA THR A 742 20.94 7.90 -35.60
C THR A 742 19.81 8.70 -36.24
N LYS A 743 18.60 8.13 -36.27
CA LYS A 743 17.42 8.79 -36.85
C LYS A 743 16.98 10.02 -36.06
N LEU A 744 17.05 9.97 -34.73
CA LEU A 744 16.67 11.08 -33.85
C LEU A 744 17.69 12.21 -33.91
N VAL A 745 18.99 11.90 -33.88
CA VAL A 745 20.09 12.86 -34.10
C VAL A 745 19.95 13.56 -35.45
N GLN A 746 19.73 12.81 -36.53
CA GLN A 746 19.51 13.36 -37.88
C GLN A 746 18.25 14.22 -38.00
N SER A 747 17.29 14.09 -37.08
CA SER A 747 16.08 14.90 -37.08
C SER A 747 16.32 16.33 -36.57
N GLY A 748 17.47 16.58 -35.93
CA GLY A 748 17.85 17.87 -35.35
C GLY A 748 17.08 18.19 -34.07
N GLN A 749 16.82 17.18 -33.24
CA GLN A 749 16.30 17.37 -31.89
C GLN A 749 17.47 17.71 -30.96
N ASP A 750 17.31 18.76 -30.16
CA ASP A 750 18.31 19.19 -29.16
C ASP A 750 18.33 18.24 -27.95
N GLN A 751 17.23 17.50 -27.73
CA GLN A 751 17.08 16.56 -26.63
C GLN A 751 16.47 15.25 -27.16
N ILE A 752 17.12 14.12 -26.89
CA ILE A 752 16.73 12.79 -27.36
C ILE A 752 16.60 11.86 -26.17
N ILE A 753 15.43 11.22 -26.05
CA ILE A 753 15.13 10.34 -24.91
C ILE A 753 14.67 8.98 -25.42
N LEU A 754 15.33 7.92 -24.95
CA LEU A 754 15.05 6.53 -25.28
C LEU A 754 14.91 5.72 -24.00
N ARG A 755 13.99 4.74 -23.99
CA ARG A 755 13.88 3.75 -22.91
C ARG A 755 14.54 2.45 -23.34
N LEU A 756 15.49 1.97 -22.57
CA LEU A 756 16.21 0.72 -22.83
C LEU A 756 15.46 -0.47 -22.25
N SER A 757 15.44 -1.59 -22.97
CA SER A 757 15.11 -2.87 -22.35
C SER A 757 16.34 -3.48 -21.68
N PRO A 758 16.16 -4.43 -20.75
CA PRO A 758 17.28 -5.12 -20.08
C PRO A 758 18.25 -5.85 -21.03
N GLU A 759 17.84 -6.10 -22.28
CA GLU A 759 18.66 -6.77 -23.29
C GLU A 759 19.63 -5.84 -24.05
N VAL A 760 19.62 -4.53 -23.77
CA VAL A 760 20.57 -3.58 -24.38
C VAL A 760 21.88 -3.60 -23.59
N ASP A 761 22.98 -3.95 -24.26
CA ASP A 761 24.32 -3.87 -23.69
C ASP A 761 24.71 -2.39 -23.56
N TYR A 762 24.96 -1.93 -22.33
CA TYR A 762 25.17 -0.51 -22.08
C TYR A 762 26.51 -0.01 -22.65
N SER A 763 27.56 -0.84 -22.63
CA SER A 763 28.88 -0.48 -23.16
C SER A 763 28.84 -0.30 -24.67
N GLU A 764 28.23 -1.25 -25.39
CA GLU A 764 28.04 -1.12 -26.85
C GLU A 764 27.13 0.07 -27.18
N MET A 765 26.14 0.37 -26.34
CA MET A 765 25.23 1.52 -26.50
C MET A 765 25.95 2.86 -26.32
N LEU A 766 26.83 2.98 -25.33
CA LEU A 766 27.68 4.16 -25.10
C LEU A 766 28.60 4.42 -26.29
N ASP A 767 29.31 3.38 -26.75
CA ASP A 767 30.18 3.45 -27.94
C ASP A 767 29.37 3.90 -29.17
N ASP A 768 28.21 3.27 -29.39
CA ASP A 768 27.30 3.63 -30.48
C ASP A 768 26.85 5.10 -30.37
N THR A 769 26.59 5.60 -29.17
CA THR A 769 26.15 6.98 -28.94
C THR A 769 27.17 7.97 -29.43
N TRP A 770 28.41 7.87 -28.93
CA TRP A 770 29.46 8.82 -29.27
C TRP A 770 29.92 8.69 -30.72
N ASP A 771 29.94 7.47 -31.26
CA ASP A 771 30.13 7.23 -32.69
C ASP A 771 29.08 7.99 -33.52
N ILE A 772 27.81 7.90 -33.16
CA ILE A 772 26.72 8.55 -33.90
C ILE A 772 26.83 10.06 -33.80
N VAL A 773 27.04 10.61 -32.61
CA VAL A 773 27.17 12.08 -32.42
C VAL A 773 28.33 12.60 -33.25
N TRP A 774 29.48 11.92 -33.22
CA TRP A 774 30.63 12.27 -34.04
C TRP A 774 30.39 12.14 -35.55
N GLU A 775 29.69 11.09 -35.99
CA GLU A 775 29.40 10.84 -37.40
C GLU A 775 28.36 11.80 -37.99
N GLU A 776 27.30 12.09 -37.23
CA GLU A 776 26.10 12.77 -37.73
C GLU A 776 26.08 14.27 -37.37
N VAL A 777 26.59 14.66 -36.20
CA VAL A 777 26.58 16.04 -35.68
C VAL A 777 27.94 16.43 -35.05
N PRO A 778 29.07 16.33 -35.78
CA PRO A 778 30.40 16.58 -35.22
C PRO A 778 30.61 17.98 -34.65
N ASP A 779 29.82 18.97 -35.09
CA ASP A 779 29.89 20.34 -34.58
C ASP A 779 29.25 20.48 -33.18
N GLN A 780 28.47 19.49 -32.72
CA GLN A 780 27.82 19.43 -31.40
C GLN A 780 28.52 18.47 -30.44
N TYR A 781 29.48 17.67 -30.91
CA TYR A 781 30.12 16.60 -30.12
C TYR A 781 30.75 17.09 -28.81
N ASP A 782 31.42 18.25 -28.83
CA ASP A 782 32.10 18.79 -27.64
C ASP A 782 31.12 19.36 -26.59
N ASP A 783 29.86 19.62 -26.98
CA ASP A 783 28.81 20.19 -26.12
C ASP A 783 27.72 19.14 -25.79
N ALA A 784 27.85 17.91 -26.28
CA ALA A 784 26.85 16.86 -26.11
C ALA A 784 27.00 16.18 -24.75
N GLU A 785 25.88 15.96 -24.06
CA GLU A 785 25.82 15.40 -22.71
C GLU A 785 24.85 14.22 -22.67
N LEU A 786 25.18 13.17 -21.91
CA LEU A 786 24.42 11.93 -21.84
C LEU A 786 24.10 11.60 -20.38
N PHE A 787 22.81 11.52 -20.07
CA PHE A 787 22.26 11.31 -18.74
C PHE A 787 21.40 10.05 -18.67
N TYR A 788 21.20 9.55 -17.46
CA TYR A 788 20.49 8.31 -17.19
C TYR A 788 19.53 8.48 -16.02
N MET A 789 18.35 7.88 -16.14
CA MET A 789 17.42 7.73 -15.03
C MET A 789 16.68 6.40 -15.18
N GLY A 790 16.93 5.43 -14.30
CA GLY A 790 16.37 4.08 -14.43
C GLY A 790 16.74 3.47 -15.79
N SER A 791 15.75 3.02 -16.56
CA SER A 791 15.98 2.51 -17.92
C SER A 791 15.98 3.60 -19.01
N TYR A 792 15.86 4.88 -18.64
CA TYR A 792 15.80 6.00 -19.58
C TYR A 792 17.19 6.60 -19.82
N VAL A 793 17.49 6.84 -21.10
CA VAL A 793 18.69 7.54 -21.57
C VAL A 793 18.27 8.86 -22.18
N LEU A 794 18.96 9.93 -21.78
CA LEU A 794 18.75 11.29 -22.24
C LEU A 794 20.06 11.80 -22.88
N LEU A 795 20.03 12.10 -24.17
CA LEU A 795 21.13 12.74 -24.90
C LEU A 795 20.77 14.18 -25.24
N GLU A 796 21.58 15.13 -24.80
CA GLU A 796 21.51 16.55 -25.15
C GLU A 796 22.59 16.91 -26.19
N LEU A 797 22.23 17.74 -27.18
CA LEU A 797 23.06 18.07 -28.36
C LEU A 797 23.18 19.57 -28.62
#